data_AF-A0A8G0ZZ36-F1
#
_entry.id   AF-A0A8G0ZZ36-F1
#
_cell.length_a   1.000
_cell.length_b   1.000
_cell.length_c   1.000
_cell.angle_alpha   90.00
_cell.angle_beta   90.00
_cell.angle_gamma   90.00
#
_symmetry.space_group_name_H-M   'P 1'
#
loop_
_entity.id
_entity.type
_entity.pdbx_description
1 polymer ?
#
loop_
_entity_poly.entity_id
_entity_poly.type
_entity_poly.pdbx_seq_one_letter_code
_entity_poly.pdbx_strand_id
1 'polypeptide(L)'
;MGTDPFRLVGTLSDAGAAWFAGIGTLVLADTAFGGRLFALSPGGDLLLWSDPETGLYTAGQAVVTTGQAWTGTPLLAQLTLGGGRALAMRDSDGNTVLRWLDDRGGISGPDVLLHGVGAVNRIGSAAMTGGADLLYWTAPGTPGVSLALRSAAGVVTPLSRLAVDGGGDGSDISDIAVITRGGSVFLCVASRGADSVTLLQLDRTSGAMLAATRLSPAENLAVDQPARLVTLQSGGRDYLLIGAAGTSSITVAELTAAGRLAVTDQVGDDLFSRFQGMTVLKAATIGDRSFIIAGGADDGLSLMTLLPGGRLLQLGVIADSTAMALDNPSALTVRAAAGGGLDLFVASGSESGLTRLHVDTGSLAPVLRAAASGSKLAGDARNDLLVGGAGEDKLDGGAGNDILVDGAGRDTLTGGSGADVFVMTADGALDRIAGFTPGEDRLDLSAYGRVYSRDAFSFHSIAGGVELRFGDERLQLFSTDGRGIDPASLGDRDLLDLWHIPVVPVSTSGVRIEGGAAADLLFGTSGNDTMTGGAGRDSLSGGAGEDLVLGQAQDAGFDPFAAQVYRLYRATLDRPPEATGLLGWSGRLAAGMTLQEAAAGFVASREFQLRYGATTDAQFVTLLYNNVLDRAPDPTGFAAWTRAMANGMSRERVVLGFSESQEFRKTTAPETLGASRAGLQADWADDVYRLYRATLDRPPEAAGLLHWSGQMAAGMTPLAAAAGFVASREFQLRYGATTDAQFVTLLYNNVLDRAPDPTGFATWTRAIANGMSRERVVLGFSESQEFRKTTAAALTDWMRAFLPDDQLSVSPGADLLMGGIGADSFVLAPGLGSGHRVADLEPWDRIDLTAFGYADAAAALAHVTTTAAGTLFSDQGVSVTFCDIAPSSITAEMLLI
;
A
#
# COMPACT_ATOMS: atom_id res chain seq x y z
N MET A 1 -21.92 34.82 -18.46
CA MET A 1 -21.61 33.53 -19.12
C MET A 1 -20.21 33.66 -19.66
N GLY A 2 -19.21 33.30 -18.84
CA GLY A 2 -17.82 33.21 -19.29
C GLY A 2 -17.72 32.29 -20.50
N THR A 3 -16.79 32.59 -21.40
CA THR A 3 -16.57 31.83 -22.63
C THR A 3 -16.33 30.36 -22.29
N ASP A 4 -17.18 29.49 -22.82
CA ASP A 4 -16.99 28.03 -22.76
C ASP A 4 -15.59 27.69 -23.29
N PRO A 5 -14.72 27.04 -22.50
CA PRO A 5 -13.35 26.73 -22.93
C PRO A 5 -13.33 25.72 -24.08
N PHE A 6 -14.42 24.97 -24.30
CA PHE A 6 -14.51 23.98 -25.36
C PHE A 6 -14.93 24.59 -26.69
N ARG A 7 -14.27 24.17 -27.76
CA ARG A 7 -14.63 24.46 -29.14
C ARG A 7 -14.65 23.17 -29.97
N LEU A 8 -15.76 22.92 -30.65
CA LEU A 8 -15.83 21.86 -31.65
C LEU A 8 -14.90 22.16 -32.83
N VAL A 9 -13.97 21.23 -33.10
CA VAL A 9 -13.12 21.27 -34.30
C VAL A 9 -13.78 20.48 -35.42
N GLY A 10 -14.35 19.32 -35.11
CA GLY A 10 -15.12 18.52 -36.05
C GLY A 10 -15.43 17.12 -35.51
N THR A 11 -16.35 16.44 -36.18
CA THR A 11 -16.77 15.07 -35.84
C THR A 11 -16.65 14.21 -37.08
N LEU A 12 -15.93 13.09 -36.98
CA LEU A 12 -15.95 12.06 -37.99
C LEU A 12 -17.08 11.09 -37.69
N SER A 13 -17.92 10.82 -38.67
CA SER A 13 -18.92 9.77 -38.62
C SER A 13 -19.05 9.13 -39.99
N ASP A 14 -19.46 7.87 -40.02
CA ASP A 14 -19.75 7.19 -41.28
C ASP A 14 -21.21 7.41 -41.66
N ALA A 15 -21.48 7.74 -42.92
CA ALA A 15 -22.82 7.75 -43.50
C ALA A 15 -23.37 6.31 -43.71
N GLY A 16 -23.34 5.47 -42.67
CA GLY A 16 -23.91 4.12 -42.66
C GLY A 16 -22.93 2.94 -42.46
N ALA A 17 -21.64 3.18 -42.20
CA ALA A 17 -20.71 2.13 -41.77
C ALA A 17 -20.56 2.10 -40.23
N ALA A 18 -20.29 0.92 -39.66
CA ALA A 18 -20.27 0.71 -38.21
C ALA A 18 -18.86 0.85 -37.60
N TRP A 19 -17.95 1.60 -38.23
CA TRP A 19 -16.55 1.68 -37.78
C TRP A 19 -16.35 2.59 -36.57
N PHE A 20 -17.16 3.64 -36.46
CA PHE A 20 -17.07 4.65 -35.40
C PHE A 20 -18.00 4.42 -34.20
N ALA A 21 -18.93 3.46 -34.29
CA ALA A 21 -19.78 3.11 -33.15
C ALA A 21 -19.01 2.18 -32.21
N GLY A 22 -19.09 2.36 -30.89
CA GLY A 22 -18.58 1.39 -29.92
C GLY A 22 -17.06 1.28 -29.84
N ILE A 23 -16.31 2.33 -30.19
CA ILE A 23 -14.86 2.38 -29.99
C ILE A 23 -14.56 2.44 -28.48
N GLY A 24 -13.99 1.37 -27.93
CA GLY A 24 -13.67 1.28 -26.50
C GLY A 24 -12.28 1.79 -26.10
N THR A 25 -11.41 2.11 -27.06
CA THR A 25 -10.04 2.56 -26.77
C THR A 25 -9.49 3.45 -27.88
N LEU A 26 -8.83 4.53 -27.45
CA LEU A 26 -8.08 5.45 -28.30
C LEU A 26 -6.64 5.54 -27.81
N VAL A 27 -5.70 5.40 -28.72
CA VAL A 27 -4.27 5.58 -28.47
C VAL A 27 -3.74 6.68 -29.37
N LEU A 28 -3.09 7.67 -28.78
CA LEU A 28 -2.43 8.74 -29.50
C LEU A 28 -0.91 8.56 -29.40
N ALA A 29 -0.24 8.41 -30.54
CA ALA A 29 1.21 8.42 -30.63
C ALA A 29 1.68 9.78 -31.15
N ASP A 30 2.16 10.65 -30.26
CA ASP A 30 2.73 11.93 -30.64
C ASP A 30 4.14 11.77 -31.19
N THR A 31 4.44 12.43 -32.30
CA THR A 31 5.75 12.34 -32.95
C THR A 31 6.28 13.71 -33.31
N ALA A 32 7.57 13.80 -33.62
CA ALA A 32 8.17 15.03 -34.15
C ALA A 32 7.55 15.49 -35.49
N PHE A 33 6.75 14.64 -36.12
CA PHE A 33 6.09 14.87 -37.42
C PHE A 33 4.56 14.96 -37.28
N GLY A 34 4.05 15.20 -36.07
CA GLY A 34 2.62 15.27 -35.76
C GLY A 34 2.08 13.99 -35.10
N GLY A 35 0.85 14.08 -34.56
CA GLY A 35 0.19 12.98 -33.88
C GLY A 35 -0.39 11.92 -34.81
N ARG A 36 -0.41 10.68 -34.35
CA ARG A 36 -1.13 9.56 -34.99
C ARG A 36 -2.15 9.01 -34.01
N LEU A 37 -3.41 9.10 -34.38
CA LEU A 37 -4.50 8.54 -33.58
C LEU A 37 -4.83 7.14 -34.09
N PHE A 38 -4.88 6.20 -33.16
CA PHE A 38 -5.24 4.82 -33.36
C PHE A 38 -6.52 4.52 -32.58
N ALA A 39 -7.47 3.86 -33.24
CA ALA A 39 -8.65 3.29 -32.60
C ALA A 39 -8.83 1.85 -33.04
N LEU A 40 -9.46 1.04 -32.20
CA LEU A 40 -9.96 -0.26 -32.62
C LEU A 40 -11.46 -0.16 -32.88
N SER A 41 -11.89 -0.55 -34.09
CA SER A 41 -13.32 -0.69 -34.40
C SER A 41 -13.92 -1.89 -33.65
N PRO A 42 -15.26 -1.97 -33.49
CA PRO A 42 -15.89 -3.15 -32.89
C PRO A 42 -15.61 -4.45 -33.64
N GLY A 43 -15.34 -4.37 -34.96
CA GLY A 43 -14.97 -5.50 -35.79
C GLY A 43 -13.53 -5.99 -35.58
N GLY A 44 -12.72 -5.23 -34.83
CA GLY A 44 -11.30 -5.51 -34.58
C GLY A 44 -10.35 -4.91 -35.60
N ASP A 45 -10.81 -3.99 -36.45
CA ASP A 45 -9.95 -3.26 -37.37
C ASP A 45 -9.25 -2.10 -36.67
N LEU A 46 -7.95 -1.97 -36.88
CA LEU A 46 -7.19 -0.80 -36.43
C LEU A 46 -7.41 0.36 -37.40
N LEU A 47 -8.04 1.41 -36.92
CA LEU A 47 -8.25 2.65 -37.66
C LEU A 47 -7.08 3.59 -37.37
N LEU A 48 -6.52 4.18 -38.43
CA LEU A 48 -5.38 5.10 -38.37
C LEU A 48 -5.77 6.45 -38.95
N TRP A 49 -5.45 7.52 -38.24
CA TRP A 49 -5.57 8.88 -38.74
C TRP A 49 -4.23 9.61 -38.69
N SER A 50 -3.87 10.28 -39.79
CA SER A 50 -2.67 11.09 -39.89
C SER A 50 -2.98 12.58 -39.73
N ASP A 51 -2.29 13.19 -38.77
CA ASP A 51 -2.20 14.62 -38.51
C ASP A 51 -3.52 15.39 -38.25
N PRO A 52 -3.81 15.72 -36.98
CA PRO A 52 -4.93 16.57 -36.63
C PRO A 52 -4.74 18.06 -36.93
N GLU A 53 -3.55 18.61 -37.22
CA GLU A 53 -3.37 20.07 -37.20
C GLU A 53 -4.23 20.87 -38.21
N THR A 54 -4.64 20.27 -39.33
CA THR A 54 -5.48 20.93 -40.35
C THR A 54 -6.94 20.45 -40.40
N GLY A 55 -7.30 19.44 -39.59
CA GLY A 55 -8.64 18.83 -39.57
C GLY A 55 -8.59 17.32 -39.28
N LEU A 56 -9.74 16.72 -38.99
CA LEU A 56 -9.89 15.26 -38.93
C LEU A 56 -10.11 14.75 -40.36
N TYR A 57 -9.12 14.10 -40.96
CA TYR A 57 -9.26 13.46 -42.26
C TYR A 57 -8.93 11.97 -42.17
N THR A 58 -9.69 11.13 -42.89
CA THR A 58 -9.34 9.73 -43.13
C THR A 58 -8.13 9.66 -44.06
N ALA A 59 -6.93 9.61 -43.49
CA ALA A 59 -5.70 9.56 -44.27
C ALA A 59 -5.44 8.19 -44.94
N GLY A 60 -6.23 7.18 -44.61
CA GLY A 60 -6.20 5.86 -45.20
C GLY A 60 -6.62 4.78 -44.20
N GLN A 61 -7.27 3.73 -44.68
CA GLN A 61 -7.41 2.48 -43.93
C GLN A 61 -6.11 1.70 -44.09
N ALA A 62 -5.36 1.50 -43.01
CA ALA A 62 -4.52 0.32 -42.92
C ALA A 62 -5.45 -0.81 -42.46
N VAL A 63 -6.07 -1.54 -43.40
CA VAL A 63 -6.82 -2.76 -43.05
C VAL A 63 -5.82 -3.72 -42.42
N VAL A 64 -5.96 -3.95 -41.12
CA VAL A 64 -5.02 -4.74 -40.33
C VAL A 64 -5.39 -6.22 -40.29
N THR A 65 -6.64 -6.60 -40.59
CA THR A 65 -7.06 -8.02 -40.65
C THR A 65 -7.96 -8.33 -41.85
N THR A 66 -7.89 -9.58 -42.30
CA THR A 66 -8.52 -10.13 -43.51
C THR A 66 -10.01 -10.44 -43.34
N GLY A 67 -10.80 -9.54 -42.77
CA GLY A 67 -12.27 -9.64 -42.76
C GLY A 67 -12.85 -10.76 -41.88
N GLN A 68 -12.19 -11.15 -40.79
CA GLN A 68 -12.78 -12.03 -39.76
C GLN A 68 -13.21 -11.21 -38.53
N ALA A 69 -14.46 -11.40 -38.11
CA ALA A 69 -14.99 -10.77 -36.91
C ALA A 69 -14.24 -11.27 -35.67
N TRP A 70 -13.75 -10.34 -34.85
CA TRP A 70 -13.08 -10.66 -33.60
C TRP A 70 -14.01 -11.32 -32.57
N THR A 71 -13.52 -12.36 -31.90
CA THR A 71 -14.21 -13.03 -30.78
C THR A 71 -13.43 -12.79 -29.48
N GLY A 72 -13.59 -11.62 -28.85
CA GLY A 72 -12.99 -11.32 -27.54
C GLY A 72 -12.95 -9.83 -27.19
N THR A 73 -12.64 -9.50 -25.94
CA THR A 73 -12.45 -8.12 -25.49
C THR A 73 -11.33 -7.45 -26.29
N PRO A 74 -11.57 -6.28 -26.91
CA PRO A 74 -10.56 -5.58 -27.68
C PRO A 74 -9.38 -5.15 -26.80
N LEU A 75 -8.16 -5.28 -27.34
CA LEU A 75 -6.92 -4.83 -26.69
C LEU A 75 -6.21 -3.85 -27.62
N LEU A 76 -5.99 -2.63 -27.12
CA LEU A 76 -5.13 -1.65 -27.76
C LEU A 76 -4.40 -0.86 -26.68
N ALA A 77 -3.09 -1.06 -26.56
CA ALA A 77 -2.27 -0.32 -25.60
C ALA A 77 -0.96 0.11 -26.25
N GLN A 78 -0.46 1.30 -25.93
CA GLN A 78 0.89 1.70 -26.34
C GLN A 78 1.89 1.29 -25.28
N LEU A 79 2.92 0.55 -25.69
CA LEU A 79 4.07 0.19 -24.87
C LEU A 79 5.30 0.97 -25.31
N THR A 80 6.15 1.31 -24.35
CA THR A 80 7.50 1.83 -24.62
C THR A 80 8.48 0.76 -24.16
N LEU A 81 9.19 0.18 -25.12
CA LEU A 81 10.03 -0.99 -24.93
C LEU A 81 11.42 -0.78 -25.54
N GLY A 82 12.46 -0.81 -24.71
CA GLY A 82 13.84 -0.58 -25.16
C GLY A 82 14.03 0.77 -25.86
N GLY A 83 13.25 1.78 -25.48
CA GLY A 83 13.22 3.12 -26.10
C GLY A 83 12.42 3.22 -27.40
N GLY A 84 11.95 2.11 -27.97
CA GLY A 84 11.01 2.10 -29.10
C GLY A 84 9.56 2.10 -28.63
N ARG A 85 8.63 2.45 -29.54
CA ARG A 85 7.19 2.43 -29.26
C ARG A 85 6.52 1.29 -30.02
N ALA A 86 5.60 0.59 -29.37
CA ALA A 86 4.81 -0.45 -29.99
C ALA A 86 3.35 -0.39 -29.55
N LEU A 87 2.45 -0.82 -30.42
CA LEU A 87 1.05 -1.09 -30.07
C LEU A 87 0.93 -2.57 -29.69
N ALA A 88 0.50 -2.83 -28.47
CA ALA A 88 0.07 -4.15 -28.04
C ALA A 88 -1.39 -4.35 -28.43
N MET A 89 -1.63 -5.44 -29.16
CA MET A 89 -2.92 -5.80 -29.73
C MET A 89 -3.13 -7.31 -29.63
N ARG A 90 -4.36 -7.76 -29.82
CA ARG A 90 -4.66 -9.18 -29.97
C ARG A 90 -4.64 -9.56 -31.46
N ASP A 91 -4.18 -10.77 -31.79
CA ASP A 91 -4.28 -11.31 -33.15
C ASP A 91 -5.57 -12.11 -33.36
N SER A 92 -5.77 -12.66 -34.56
CA SER A 92 -6.94 -13.49 -34.89
C SER A 92 -7.03 -14.79 -34.09
N ASP A 93 -5.90 -15.25 -33.55
CA ASP A 93 -5.81 -16.48 -32.76
C ASP A 93 -5.98 -16.21 -31.25
N GLY A 94 -6.12 -14.94 -30.86
CA GLY A 94 -6.31 -14.51 -29.49
C GLY A 94 -5.02 -14.23 -28.71
N ASN A 95 -3.85 -14.30 -29.37
CA ASN A 95 -2.56 -14.02 -28.74
C ASN A 95 -2.27 -12.53 -28.65
N THR A 96 -1.41 -12.13 -27.70
CA THR A 96 -0.92 -10.75 -27.60
C THR A 96 0.28 -10.55 -28.53
N VAL A 97 0.15 -9.61 -29.47
CA VAL A 97 1.19 -9.24 -30.44
C VAL A 97 1.57 -7.77 -30.33
N LEU A 98 2.79 -7.44 -30.72
CA LEU A 98 3.31 -6.09 -30.79
C LEU A 98 3.45 -5.63 -32.24
N ARG A 99 2.95 -4.43 -32.53
CA ARG A 99 3.22 -3.69 -33.77
C ARG A 99 4.10 -2.51 -33.46
N TRP A 100 5.34 -2.53 -33.94
CA TRP A 100 6.28 -1.43 -33.72
C TRP A 100 5.87 -0.19 -34.52
N LEU A 101 6.12 0.97 -33.93
CA LEU A 101 5.90 2.27 -34.57
C LEU A 101 7.25 2.87 -34.98
N ASP A 102 7.29 3.44 -36.18
CA ASP A 102 8.41 4.25 -36.63
C ASP A 102 8.43 5.64 -35.97
N ASP A 103 9.45 6.44 -36.27
CA ASP A 103 9.62 7.80 -35.73
C ASP A 103 8.50 8.76 -36.14
N ARG A 104 7.73 8.45 -37.19
CA ARG A 104 6.55 9.20 -37.66
C ARG A 104 5.24 8.63 -37.14
N GLY A 105 5.30 7.59 -36.31
CA GLY A 105 4.13 6.92 -35.73
C GLY A 105 3.40 6.04 -36.74
N GLY A 106 4.02 5.72 -37.88
CA GLY A 106 3.55 4.70 -38.80
C GLY A 106 3.86 3.30 -38.27
N ILE A 107 3.04 2.31 -38.63
CA ILE A 107 3.33 0.90 -38.29
C ILE A 107 4.54 0.44 -39.10
N SER A 108 5.53 -0.12 -38.40
CA SER A 108 6.78 -0.63 -38.97
C SER A 108 6.93 -2.13 -38.71
N GLY A 109 7.15 -2.91 -39.76
CA GLY A 109 7.44 -4.34 -39.66
C GLY A 109 6.20 -5.23 -39.43
N PRO A 110 6.41 -6.55 -39.30
CA PRO A 110 5.35 -7.52 -39.01
C PRO A 110 4.99 -7.55 -37.51
N ASP A 111 3.88 -8.22 -37.20
CA ASP A 111 3.49 -8.54 -35.83
C ASP A 111 4.57 -9.36 -35.12
N VAL A 112 4.93 -8.95 -33.91
CA VAL A 112 5.86 -9.68 -33.04
C VAL A 112 5.09 -10.31 -31.90
N LEU A 113 5.05 -11.64 -31.87
CA LEU A 113 4.42 -12.39 -30.77
C LEU A 113 5.14 -12.12 -29.46
N LEU A 114 4.38 -11.74 -28.42
CA LEU A 114 4.93 -11.53 -27.09
C LEU A 114 4.98 -12.88 -26.34
N HIS A 115 6.04 -13.64 -26.55
CA HIS A 115 6.19 -14.97 -25.94
C HIS A 115 6.09 -14.93 -24.40
N GLY A 116 5.37 -15.90 -23.84
CA GLY A 116 5.12 -15.98 -22.39
C GLY A 116 3.97 -15.11 -21.89
N VAL A 117 3.41 -14.23 -22.74
CA VAL A 117 2.23 -13.43 -22.45
C VAL A 117 1.06 -13.97 -23.28
N GLY A 118 0.09 -14.61 -22.60
CA GLY A 118 -1.09 -15.18 -23.23
C GLY A 118 -2.12 -14.13 -23.67
N ALA A 119 -3.39 -14.50 -23.69
CA ALA A 119 -4.47 -13.54 -23.85
C ALA A 119 -4.53 -12.61 -22.62
N VAL A 120 -4.57 -11.30 -22.87
CA VAL A 120 -4.60 -10.28 -21.80
C VAL A 120 -5.83 -9.38 -21.94
N ASN A 121 -6.30 -8.86 -20.80
CA ASN A 121 -7.35 -7.84 -20.73
C ASN A 121 -6.75 -6.44 -20.78
N ARG A 122 -5.64 -6.23 -20.05
CA ARG A 122 -4.84 -5.01 -20.08
C ARG A 122 -3.36 -5.36 -20.08
N ILE A 123 -2.55 -4.50 -20.69
CA ILE A 123 -1.08 -4.61 -20.68
C ILE A 123 -0.47 -3.22 -20.67
N GLY A 124 0.65 -3.08 -19.97
CA GLY A 124 1.46 -1.88 -19.97
C GLY A 124 2.94 -2.20 -19.77
N SER A 125 3.75 -1.14 -19.81
CA SER A 125 5.20 -1.23 -19.67
C SER A 125 5.75 -0.08 -18.86
N ALA A 126 6.74 -0.35 -18.02
CA ALA A 126 7.51 0.67 -17.31
C ALA A 126 9.02 0.46 -17.56
N ALA A 127 9.75 1.55 -17.78
CA ALA A 127 11.20 1.47 -17.98
C ALA A 127 11.91 1.05 -16.69
N MET A 128 12.85 0.11 -16.80
CA MET A 128 13.66 -0.38 -15.68
C MET A 128 15.12 0.07 -15.83
N THR A 129 15.90 -0.09 -14.77
CA THR A 129 17.33 0.25 -14.78
C THR A 129 18.09 -0.69 -15.72
N GLY A 130 19.14 -0.20 -16.39
CA GLY A 130 19.96 -1.04 -17.28
C GLY A 130 19.34 -1.36 -18.65
N GLY A 131 18.25 -0.69 -19.04
CA GLY A 131 17.63 -0.83 -20.37
C GLY A 131 16.70 -2.03 -20.52
N ALA A 132 16.32 -2.68 -19.42
CA ALA A 132 15.20 -3.62 -19.38
C ALA A 132 13.86 -2.87 -19.27
N ASP A 133 12.77 -3.54 -19.61
CA ASP A 133 11.41 -3.05 -19.42
C ASP A 133 10.66 -3.99 -18.48
N LEU A 134 9.90 -3.44 -17.54
CA LEU A 134 8.88 -4.19 -16.81
C LEU A 134 7.64 -4.26 -17.68
N LEU A 135 7.14 -5.46 -17.92
CA LEU A 135 5.83 -5.72 -18.49
C LEU A 135 4.87 -6.09 -17.37
N TYR A 136 3.68 -5.52 -17.40
CA TYR A 136 2.60 -5.87 -16.48
C TYR A 136 1.29 -6.06 -17.24
N TRP A 137 0.52 -7.06 -16.86
CA TRP A 137 -0.75 -7.35 -17.52
C TRP A 137 -1.74 -8.08 -16.61
N THR A 138 -3.01 -8.03 -17.00
CA THR A 138 -4.09 -8.85 -16.43
C THR A 138 -4.55 -9.86 -17.46
N ALA A 139 -4.90 -11.07 -17.03
CA ALA A 139 -5.34 -12.14 -17.93
C ALA A 139 -6.79 -12.58 -17.58
N PRO A 140 -7.60 -12.94 -18.59
CA PRO A 140 -8.94 -13.48 -18.35
C PRO A 140 -8.89 -14.68 -17.37
N GLY A 141 -9.84 -14.73 -16.43
CA GLY A 141 -9.97 -15.86 -15.50
C GLY A 141 -8.81 -16.00 -14.50
N THR A 142 -7.88 -15.05 -14.42
CA THR A 142 -6.65 -15.18 -13.63
C THR A 142 -6.52 -14.05 -12.61
N PRO A 143 -6.73 -14.30 -11.29
CA PRO A 143 -6.67 -13.24 -10.28
C PRO A 143 -5.38 -12.42 -10.35
N GLY A 144 -5.53 -11.09 -10.32
CA GLY A 144 -4.44 -10.14 -10.10
C GLY A 144 -3.59 -9.76 -11.32
N VAL A 145 -2.37 -9.27 -11.03
CA VAL A 145 -1.44 -8.67 -12.02
C VAL A 145 -0.24 -9.59 -12.21
N SER A 146 0.06 -9.92 -13.46
CA SER A 146 1.26 -10.67 -13.84
C SER A 146 2.37 -9.70 -14.23
N LEU A 147 3.60 -9.99 -13.78
CA LEU A 147 4.79 -9.18 -14.00
C LEU A 147 5.87 -9.99 -14.71
N ALA A 148 6.58 -9.36 -15.64
CA ALA A 148 7.75 -9.95 -16.29
C ALA A 148 8.79 -8.89 -16.64
N LEU A 149 10.08 -9.27 -16.62
CA LEU A 149 11.15 -8.44 -17.17
C LEU A 149 11.38 -8.79 -18.63
N ARG A 150 11.38 -7.79 -19.48
CA ARG A 150 11.87 -7.87 -20.84
C ARG A 150 13.30 -7.32 -20.87
N SER A 151 14.26 -8.19 -21.16
CA SER A 151 15.66 -7.79 -21.38
C SER A 151 15.80 -6.90 -22.62
N ALA A 152 16.92 -6.17 -22.74
CA ALA A 152 17.25 -5.39 -23.95
C ALA A 152 17.28 -6.25 -25.23
N ALA A 153 17.55 -7.56 -25.11
CA ALA A 153 17.52 -8.52 -26.23
C ALA A 153 16.09 -8.99 -26.58
N GLY A 154 15.06 -8.53 -25.87
CA GLY A 154 13.65 -8.86 -26.11
C GLY A 154 13.16 -10.14 -25.43
N VAL A 155 14.01 -10.84 -24.67
CA VAL A 155 13.61 -12.04 -23.90
C VAL A 155 12.78 -11.60 -22.70
N VAL A 156 11.57 -12.17 -22.57
CA VAL A 156 10.64 -11.96 -21.45
C VAL A 156 10.85 -13.05 -20.40
N THR A 157 11.13 -12.64 -19.17
CA THR A 157 11.33 -13.52 -18.01
C THR A 157 10.21 -13.24 -17.01
N PRO A 158 9.32 -14.20 -16.74
CA PRO A 158 8.30 -14.05 -15.70
C PRO A 158 8.95 -13.78 -14.35
N LEU A 159 8.43 -12.82 -13.60
CA LEU A 159 8.91 -12.52 -12.25
C LEU A 159 7.96 -13.09 -11.21
N SER A 160 6.74 -12.57 -11.20
CA SER A 160 5.75 -12.86 -10.19
C SER A 160 4.35 -12.64 -10.74
N ARG A 161 3.38 -13.32 -10.13
CA ARG A 161 1.98 -12.96 -10.23
C ARG A 161 1.55 -12.50 -8.85
N LEU A 162 0.98 -11.31 -8.78
CA LEU A 162 0.46 -10.79 -7.54
C LEU A 162 -1.06 -10.85 -7.55
N ALA A 163 -1.64 -11.65 -6.65
CA ALA A 163 -3.06 -11.59 -6.34
C ALA A 163 -3.30 -10.29 -5.55
N VAL A 164 -4.09 -9.39 -6.12
CA VAL A 164 -4.36 -8.07 -5.51
C VAL A 164 -5.69 -8.08 -4.74
N ASP A 165 -6.50 -9.13 -4.97
CA ASP A 165 -7.83 -9.35 -4.42
C ASP A 165 -7.98 -10.82 -3.98
N GLY A 166 -8.63 -11.07 -2.84
CA GLY A 166 -8.79 -12.38 -2.20
C GLY A 166 -9.72 -13.37 -2.93
N GLY A 167 -9.40 -13.73 -4.17
CA GLY A 167 -9.98 -14.89 -4.87
C GLY A 167 -10.94 -14.60 -6.03
N GLY A 168 -10.98 -13.38 -6.58
CA GLY A 168 -11.72 -13.08 -7.81
C GLY A 168 -11.04 -13.62 -9.08
N ASP A 169 -11.81 -13.89 -10.14
CA ASP A 169 -11.26 -14.07 -11.47
C ASP A 169 -10.60 -12.75 -11.94
N GLY A 170 -9.50 -12.82 -12.71
CA GLY A 170 -8.75 -11.65 -13.22
C GLY A 170 -9.50 -10.62 -14.05
N SER A 171 -10.82 -10.78 -14.16
CA SER A 171 -11.74 -9.82 -14.74
C SER A 171 -12.03 -8.63 -13.81
N ASP A 172 -11.73 -8.75 -12.51
CA ASP A 172 -12.09 -7.71 -11.54
C ASP A 172 -11.18 -6.47 -11.55
N ILE A 173 -9.94 -6.64 -12.04
CA ILE A 173 -9.01 -5.52 -12.20
C ILE A 173 -9.49 -4.62 -13.34
N SER A 174 -9.93 -3.42 -12.98
CA SER A 174 -10.53 -2.47 -13.92
C SER A 174 -9.54 -1.52 -14.55
N ASP A 175 -8.44 -1.17 -13.89
CA ASP A 175 -7.39 -0.36 -14.49
C ASP A 175 -6.05 -0.48 -13.75
N ILE A 176 -4.97 -0.14 -14.45
CA ILE A 176 -3.62 -0.10 -13.88
C ILE A 176 -2.92 1.17 -14.35
N ALA A 177 -2.39 1.94 -13.40
CA ALA A 177 -1.53 3.09 -13.69
C ALA A 177 -0.14 2.92 -13.06
N VAL A 178 0.84 3.65 -13.58
CA VAL A 178 2.23 3.59 -13.11
C VAL A 178 2.71 4.95 -12.68
N ILE A 179 3.36 5.02 -11.52
CA ILE A 179 4.13 6.17 -11.04
C ILE A 179 5.60 5.77 -10.97
N THR A 180 6.50 6.61 -11.49
CA THR A 180 7.93 6.36 -11.49
C THR A 180 8.64 7.49 -10.75
N ARG A 181 9.08 7.25 -9.50
CA ARG A 181 9.68 8.28 -8.64
C ARG A 181 11.01 7.82 -8.06
N GLY A 182 12.05 8.64 -8.17
CA GLY A 182 13.29 8.51 -7.39
C GLY A 182 14.09 7.21 -7.50
N GLY A 183 13.80 6.32 -8.45
CA GLY A 183 14.41 4.98 -8.48
C GLY A 183 13.45 3.83 -8.19
N SER A 184 12.20 4.11 -7.78
CA SER A 184 11.15 3.11 -7.55
C SER A 184 10.07 3.14 -8.65
N VAL A 185 9.44 2.00 -8.92
CA VAL A 185 8.24 1.90 -9.78
C VAL A 185 7.07 1.55 -8.88
N PHE A 186 5.98 2.29 -9.01
CA PHE A 186 4.74 2.03 -8.30
C PHE A 186 3.65 1.65 -9.29
N LEU A 187 3.03 0.48 -9.12
CA LEU A 187 1.84 0.08 -9.84
C LEU A 187 0.62 0.38 -8.99
N CYS A 188 -0.28 1.21 -9.49
CA CYS A 188 -1.59 1.45 -8.90
C CYS A 188 -2.59 0.54 -9.61
N VAL A 189 -3.27 -0.34 -8.87
CA VAL A 189 -4.16 -1.36 -9.41
C VAL A 189 -5.56 -1.14 -8.86
N ALA A 190 -6.54 -0.85 -9.72
CA ALA A 190 -7.93 -0.70 -9.33
C ALA A 190 -8.69 -2.04 -9.44
N SER A 191 -9.42 -2.39 -8.38
CA SER A 191 -10.27 -3.58 -8.30
C SER A 191 -11.72 -3.17 -8.10
N ARG A 192 -12.64 -3.64 -8.97
CA ARG A 192 -14.06 -3.26 -8.92
C ARG A 192 -14.83 -3.99 -7.83
N GLY A 193 -14.57 -5.26 -7.60
CA GLY A 193 -15.28 -6.10 -6.65
C GLY A 193 -14.79 -5.90 -5.23
N ALA A 194 -13.56 -5.40 -5.06
CA ALA A 194 -13.03 -5.02 -3.76
C ALA A 194 -13.11 -3.52 -3.47
N ASP A 195 -13.70 -2.71 -4.37
CA ASP A 195 -13.87 -1.25 -4.23
C ASP A 195 -12.59 -0.53 -3.80
N SER A 196 -11.45 -0.92 -4.38
CA SER A 196 -10.15 -0.51 -3.84
C SER A 196 -9.12 -0.23 -4.92
N VAL A 197 -8.10 0.51 -4.51
CA VAL A 197 -6.88 0.73 -5.28
C VAL A 197 -5.69 0.27 -4.46
N THR A 198 -4.93 -0.68 -4.98
CA THR A 198 -3.72 -1.18 -4.35
C THR A 198 -2.50 -0.57 -5.03
N LEU A 199 -1.65 0.08 -4.25
CA LEU A 199 -0.35 0.58 -4.67
C LEU A 199 0.70 -0.48 -4.37
N LEU A 200 1.46 -0.88 -5.38
CA LEU A 200 2.54 -1.85 -5.29
C LEU A 200 3.86 -1.14 -5.59
N GLN A 201 4.77 -1.11 -4.63
CA GLN A 201 6.12 -0.66 -4.86
C GLN A 201 6.97 -1.83 -5.37
N LEU A 202 7.65 -1.63 -6.49
CA LEU A 202 8.52 -2.62 -7.11
C LEU A 202 9.98 -2.16 -7.12
N ASP A 203 10.88 -3.10 -6.94
CA ASP A 203 12.31 -2.91 -7.16
C ASP A 203 12.62 -2.74 -8.65
N ARG A 204 13.40 -1.71 -9.01
CA ARG A 204 13.72 -1.41 -10.42
C ARG A 204 14.77 -2.33 -11.06
N THR A 205 15.37 -3.24 -10.30
CA THR A 205 16.41 -4.16 -10.81
C THR A 205 15.86 -5.57 -11.03
N SER A 206 15.16 -6.08 -10.04
CA SER A 206 14.58 -7.43 -10.00
C SER A 206 13.10 -7.45 -10.37
N GLY A 207 12.39 -6.31 -10.29
CA GLY A 207 10.93 -6.23 -10.42
C GLY A 207 10.16 -6.98 -9.33
N ALA A 208 10.84 -7.39 -8.24
CA ALA A 208 10.21 -7.93 -7.05
C ALA A 208 9.36 -6.84 -6.35
N MET A 209 8.31 -7.27 -5.66
CA MET A 209 7.50 -6.38 -4.83
C MET A 209 8.24 -6.07 -3.53
N LEU A 210 8.40 -4.78 -3.23
CA LEU A 210 9.06 -4.28 -2.02
C LEU A 210 8.05 -3.94 -0.93
N ALA A 211 6.91 -3.37 -1.31
CA ALA A 211 5.85 -3.01 -0.38
C ALA A 211 4.52 -2.91 -1.12
N ALA A 212 3.42 -3.02 -0.38
CA ALA A 212 2.11 -2.72 -0.90
C ALA A 212 1.30 -1.92 0.12
N THR A 213 0.44 -1.03 -0.36
CA THR A 213 -0.57 -0.37 0.46
C THR A 213 -1.90 -0.39 -0.28
N ARG A 214 -3.00 -0.46 0.45
CA ARG A 214 -4.34 -0.39 -0.13
C ARG A 214 -5.00 0.94 0.22
N LEU A 215 -5.84 1.39 -0.69
CA LEU A 215 -6.87 2.36 -0.42
C LEU A 215 -8.20 1.66 -0.67
N SER A 216 -9.00 1.54 0.37
CA SER A 216 -10.30 0.85 0.36
C SER A 216 -11.33 1.68 1.14
N PRO A 217 -12.62 1.30 1.19
CA PRO A 217 -13.59 2.00 2.02
C PRO A 217 -13.21 2.00 3.52
N ALA A 218 -12.45 1.00 3.97
CA ALA A 218 -11.89 0.95 5.33
C ALA A 218 -10.73 1.95 5.56
N GLU A 219 -10.09 2.42 4.50
CA GLU A 219 -8.94 3.33 4.52
C GLU A 219 -9.29 4.68 3.84
N ASN A 220 -10.56 5.09 3.88
CA ASN A 220 -11.08 6.38 3.41
C ASN A 220 -11.16 6.58 1.91
N LEU A 221 -11.14 5.49 1.14
CA LEU A 221 -11.54 5.52 -0.26
C LEU A 221 -13.03 5.22 -0.36
N ALA A 222 -13.88 6.25 -0.21
CA ALA A 222 -15.33 6.13 -0.33
C ALA A 222 -15.78 6.04 -1.79
N VAL A 223 -15.41 4.95 -2.47
CA VAL A 223 -15.74 4.70 -3.88
C VAL A 223 -16.43 3.35 -4.06
N ASP A 224 -17.19 3.23 -5.14
CA ASP A 224 -17.79 1.98 -5.62
C ASP A 224 -17.36 1.79 -7.08
N GLN A 225 -16.83 0.62 -7.41
CA GLN A 225 -16.31 0.26 -8.73
C GLN A 225 -15.31 1.29 -9.29
N PRO A 226 -14.10 1.43 -8.71
CA PRO A 226 -13.04 2.21 -9.33
C PRO A 226 -12.79 1.65 -10.74
N ALA A 227 -12.76 2.52 -11.75
CA ALA A 227 -12.82 2.13 -13.16
C ALA A 227 -11.72 2.75 -14.02
N ARG A 228 -11.18 3.90 -13.63
CA ARG A 228 -10.13 4.61 -14.36
C ARG A 228 -9.05 5.12 -13.41
N LEU A 229 -7.80 4.87 -13.75
CA LEU A 229 -6.65 5.41 -13.03
C LEU A 229 -5.83 6.30 -13.96
N VAL A 230 -5.53 7.51 -13.50
CA VAL A 230 -4.69 8.47 -14.24
C VAL A 230 -3.63 9.01 -13.32
N THR A 231 -2.37 8.91 -13.71
CA THR A 231 -1.25 9.51 -12.97
C THR A 231 -0.91 10.87 -13.54
N LEU A 232 -0.53 11.79 -12.65
CA LEU A 232 -0.28 13.17 -12.97
C LEU A 232 0.83 13.72 -12.08
N GLN A 233 1.74 14.51 -12.64
CA GLN A 233 2.71 15.27 -11.85
C GLN A 233 2.30 16.74 -11.82
N SER A 234 2.24 17.32 -10.63
CA SER A 234 1.95 18.75 -10.44
C SER A 234 2.73 19.31 -9.26
N GLY A 235 3.40 20.45 -9.46
CA GLY A 235 4.19 21.11 -8.40
C GLY A 235 5.31 20.24 -7.79
N GLY A 236 5.87 19.30 -8.57
CA GLY A 236 6.90 18.36 -8.09
C GLY A 236 6.37 17.21 -7.23
N ARG A 237 5.04 17.02 -7.16
CA ARG A 237 4.37 15.91 -6.48
C ARG A 237 3.71 14.99 -7.49
N ASP A 238 3.65 13.71 -7.16
CA ASP A 238 2.98 12.68 -7.94
C ASP A 238 1.56 12.47 -7.39
N TYR A 239 0.56 12.56 -8.24
CA TYR A 239 -0.85 12.33 -7.92
C TYR A 239 -1.41 11.17 -8.73
N LEU A 240 -2.31 10.42 -8.10
CA LEU A 240 -3.19 9.44 -8.72
C LEU A 240 -4.62 9.97 -8.67
N LEU A 241 -5.25 10.07 -9.84
CA LEU A 241 -6.68 10.30 -9.98
C LEU A 241 -7.37 8.94 -10.11
N ILE A 242 -8.36 8.70 -9.26
CA ILE A 242 -9.15 7.47 -9.19
C ILE A 242 -10.56 7.82 -9.60
N GLY A 243 -10.95 7.43 -10.81
CA GLY A 243 -12.31 7.60 -11.29
C GLY A 243 -13.15 6.37 -10.98
N ALA A 244 -14.23 6.55 -10.24
CA ALA A 244 -15.15 5.49 -9.84
C ALA A 244 -16.51 5.63 -10.53
N ALA A 245 -16.92 4.55 -11.21
CA ALA A 245 -18.15 4.55 -11.98
C ALA A 245 -19.39 4.39 -11.08
N GLY A 246 -19.32 3.56 -10.04
CA GLY A 246 -20.44 3.29 -9.15
C GLY A 246 -20.83 4.51 -8.31
N THR A 247 -19.84 5.19 -7.73
CA THR A 247 -20.07 6.43 -6.97
C THR A 247 -20.13 7.70 -7.82
N SER A 248 -19.85 7.62 -9.13
CA SER A 248 -19.74 8.80 -10.00
C SER A 248 -18.83 9.86 -9.40
N SER A 249 -17.60 9.46 -9.04
CA SER A 249 -16.68 10.34 -8.30
C SER A 249 -15.25 10.25 -8.80
N ILE A 250 -14.49 11.32 -8.59
CA ILE A 250 -13.04 11.39 -8.82
C ILE A 250 -12.37 11.61 -7.46
N THR A 251 -11.55 10.67 -7.03
CA THR A 251 -10.67 10.84 -5.87
C THR A 251 -9.27 11.24 -6.34
N VAL A 252 -8.67 12.23 -5.68
CA VAL A 252 -7.27 12.62 -5.87
C VAL A 252 -6.47 12.09 -4.69
N ALA A 253 -5.41 11.33 -4.97
CA ALA A 253 -4.48 10.86 -3.95
C ALA A 253 -3.04 11.25 -4.31
N GLU A 254 -2.32 11.85 -3.36
CA GLU A 254 -0.90 12.14 -3.48
C GLU A 254 -0.06 10.90 -3.12
N LEU A 255 0.93 10.55 -3.94
CA LEU A 255 1.98 9.62 -3.53
C LEU A 255 2.98 10.35 -2.63
N THR A 256 2.85 10.11 -1.33
CA THR A 256 3.68 10.68 -0.28
C THR A 256 5.15 10.25 -0.41
N ALA A 257 6.06 10.99 0.23
CA ALA A 257 7.48 10.62 0.26
C ALA A 257 7.75 9.25 0.91
N ALA A 258 6.84 8.79 1.77
CA ALA A 258 6.88 7.47 2.39
C ALA A 258 6.38 6.34 1.48
N GLY A 259 6.05 6.63 0.21
CA GLY A 259 5.60 5.61 -0.75
C GLY A 259 4.14 5.15 -0.53
N ARG A 260 3.30 5.97 0.12
CA ARG A 260 1.88 5.69 0.35
C ARG A 260 0.98 6.68 -0.39
N LEU A 261 -0.22 6.25 -0.78
CA LEU A 261 -1.25 7.16 -1.31
C LEU A 261 -2.00 7.84 -0.15
N ALA A 262 -2.08 9.16 -0.18
CA ALA A 262 -2.89 9.95 0.75
C ALA A 262 -3.96 10.72 -0.03
N VAL A 263 -5.23 10.49 0.27
CA VAL A 263 -6.33 11.20 -0.39
C VAL A 263 -6.27 12.69 -0.02
N THR A 264 -6.18 13.55 -1.03
CA THR A 264 -6.14 15.02 -0.88
C THR A 264 -7.46 15.68 -1.21
N ASP A 265 -8.26 15.06 -2.08
CA ASP A 265 -9.56 15.57 -2.49
C ASP A 265 -10.44 14.45 -3.03
N GLN A 266 -11.76 14.65 -2.99
CA GLN A 266 -12.71 13.79 -3.67
C GLN A 266 -13.89 14.63 -4.12
N VAL A 267 -14.28 14.50 -5.39
CA VAL A 267 -15.43 15.21 -5.96
C VAL A 267 -16.45 14.22 -6.51
N GLY A 268 -17.72 14.50 -6.28
CA GLY A 268 -18.85 13.75 -6.81
C GLY A 268 -19.46 14.44 -8.02
N ASP A 269 -20.15 13.67 -8.86
CA ASP A 269 -20.95 14.18 -9.94
C ASP A 269 -22.22 14.87 -9.42
N ASP A 270 -22.62 15.96 -10.05
CA ASP A 270 -23.83 16.72 -9.77
C ASP A 270 -24.47 17.27 -11.07
N LEU A 271 -25.48 18.14 -10.93
CA LEU A 271 -26.20 18.72 -12.07
C LEU A 271 -25.34 19.67 -12.95
N PHE A 272 -24.13 19.97 -12.51
CA PHE A 272 -23.23 20.95 -13.11
C PHE A 272 -21.95 20.33 -13.66
N SER A 273 -21.72 19.04 -13.41
CA SER A 273 -20.72 18.19 -14.04
C SER A 273 -21.34 17.25 -15.10
N ARG A 274 -20.50 16.38 -15.69
CA ARG A 274 -20.88 15.48 -16.80
C ARG A 274 -20.25 14.09 -16.70
N PHE A 275 -19.99 13.61 -15.49
CA PHE A 275 -19.23 12.37 -15.27
C PHE A 275 -19.97 11.32 -14.42
N GLN A 276 -21.31 11.36 -14.39
CA GLN A 276 -22.14 10.25 -13.91
C GLN A 276 -21.70 8.92 -14.52
N GLY A 277 -21.57 7.88 -13.71
CA GLY A 277 -21.21 6.55 -14.24
C GLY A 277 -19.87 6.54 -14.98
N MET A 278 -18.93 7.40 -14.58
CA MET A 278 -17.71 7.74 -15.32
C MET A 278 -17.07 6.60 -16.13
N THR A 279 -16.93 6.86 -17.42
CA THR A 279 -16.38 5.93 -18.41
C THR A 279 -15.05 6.41 -18.98
N VAL A 280 -14.79 7.72 -18.95
CA VAL A 280 -13.53 8.31 -19.42
C VAL A 280 -12.95 9.27 -18.39
N LEU A 281 -11.65 9.17 -18.16
CA LEU A 281 -10.86 10.07 -17.33
C LEU A 281 -9.48 10.21 -17.98
N LYS A 282 -9.04 11.45 -18.21
CA LYS A 282 -7.69 11.76 -18.72
C LYS A 282 -7.15 13.01 -18.05
N ALA A 283 -5.82 13.13 -18.03
CA ALA A 283 -5.14 14.33 -17.60
C ALA A 283 -4.07 14.74 -18.61
N ALA A 284 -3.83 16.04 -18.72
CA ALA A 284 -2.76 16.64 -19.50
C ALA A 284 -2.14 17.79 -18.72
N THR A 285 -0.87 18.10 -18.97
CA THR A 285 -0.16 19.22 -18.33
C THR A 285 0.37 20.17 -19.40
N ILE A 286 0.14 21.47 -19.21
CA ILE A 286 0.74 22.54 -20.01
C ILE A 286 1.55 23.41 -19.05
N GLY A 287 2.87 23.46 -19.22
CA GLY A 287 3.74 24.14 -18.26
C GLY A 287 3.67 23.46 -16.89
N ASP A 288 3.27 24.21 -15.87
CA ASP A 288 3.05 23.74 -14.49
C ASP A 288 1.56 23.60 -14.13
N ARG A 289 0.66 23.78 -15.11
CA ARG A 289 -0.79 23.66 -14.94
C ARG A 289 -1.29 22.31 -15.46
N SER A 290 -2.01 21.60 -14.61
CA SER A 290 -2.59 20.30 -14.93
C SER A 290 -4.10 20.41 -15.17
N PHE A 291 -4.56 19.76 -16.21
CA PHE A 291 -5.96 19.72 -16.64
C PHE A 291 -6.47 18.28 -16.59
N ILE A 292 -7.68 18.10 -16.05
CA ILE A 292 -8.36 16.82 -15.91
C ILE A 292 -9.64 16.89 -16.73
N ILE A 293 -9.91 15.84 -17.49
CA ILE A 293 -11.09 15.71 -18.34
C ILE A 293 -11.79 14.41 -17.96
N ALA A 294 -13.07 14.52 -17.61
CA ALA A 294 -13.91 13.38 -17.24
C ALA A 294 -15.22 13.39 -18.03
N GLY A 295 -15.78 12.22 -18.27
CA GLY A 295 -17.05 12.05 -18.98
C GLY A 295 -17.70 10.70 -18.65
N GLY A 296 -19.00 10.65 -18.83
CA GLY A 296 -19.82 9.48 -18.50
C GLY A 296 -21.22 9.57 -19.09
N ALA A 297 -22.19 9.00 -18.39
CA ALA A 297 -23.58 8.85 -18.79
C ALA A 297 -24.38 10.16 -18.89
N ASP A 298 -23.80 11.32 -18.56
CA ASP A 298 -24.45 12.64 -18.69
C ASP A 298 -24.25 13.30 -20.06
N ASP A 299 -23.75 12.53 -21.03
CA ASP A 299 -23.58 12.92 -22.42
C ASP A 299 -22.78 14.22 -22.57
N GLY A 300 -21.48 14.15 -22.28
CA GLY A 300 -20.62 15.33 -22.28
C GLY A 300 -19.29 15.13 -21.57
N LEU A 301 -18.59 16.23 -21.33
CA LEU A 301 -17.31 16.26 -20.61
C LEU A 301 -17.26 17.40 -19.60
N SER A 302 -16.61 17.15 -18.47
CA SER A 302 -16.16 18.17 -17.51
C SER A 302 -14.66 18.40 -17.66
N LEU A 303 -14.25 19.67 -17.64
CA LEU A 303 -12.87 20.13 -17.58
C LEU A 303 -12.57 20.70 -16.19
N MET A 304 -11.48 20.23 -15.60
CA MET A 304 -11.02 20.64 -14.28
C MET A 304 -9.52 20.97 -14.31
N THR A 305 -9.03 21.70 -13.32
CA THR A 305 -7.60 21.90 -13.04
C THR A 305 -7.26 21.34 -11.67
N LEU A 306 -6.03 20.84 -11.51
CA LEU A 306 -5.51 20.49 -10.19
C LEU A 306 -4.87 21.73 -9.56
N LEU A 307 -5.45 22.22 -8.47
CA LEU A 307 -4.85 23.25 -7.65
C LEU A 307 -3.69 22.67 -6.82
N PRO A 308 -2.71 23.50 -6.45
CA PRO A 308 -1.70 23.08 -5.51
C PRO A 308 -2.29 22.60 -4.19
N GLY A 309 -1.78 21.48 -3.69
CA GLY A 309 -2.36 20.79 -2.54
C GLY A 309 -3.30 19.65 -2.93
N GLY A 310 -3.61 19.49 -4.22
CA GLY A 310 -4.33 18.31 -4.73
C GLY A 310 -5.85 18.48 -4.79
N ARG A 311 -6.36 19.71 -4.71
CA ARG A 311 -7.79 20.02 -4.85
C ARG A 311 -8.17 20.23 -6.32
N LEU A 312 -9.29 19.67 -6.77
CA LEU A 312 -9.83 19.91 -8.10
C LEU A 312 -10.67 21.19 -8.12
N LEU A 313 -10.60 21.91 -9.24
CA LEU A 313 -11.44 23.07 -9.53
C LEU A 313 -12.00 22.91 -10.94
N GLN A 314 -13.29 23.16 -11.15
CA GLN A 314 -13.92 23.04 -12.46
C GLN A 314 -13.70 24.32 -13.28
N LEU A 315 -13.28 24.13 -14.53
CA LEU A 315 -13.04 25.21 -15.49
C LEU A 315 -14.17 25.33 -16.51
N GLY A 316 -14.88 24.24 -16.80
CA GLY A 316 -15.98 24.25 -17.75
C GLY A 316 -16.58 22.87 -18.00
N VAL A 317 -17.69 22.85 -18.71
CA VAL A 317 -18.38 21.63 -19.14
C VAL A 317 -18.87 21.80 -20.56
N ILE A 318 -18.90 20.71 -21.33
CA ILE A 318 -19.54 20.65 -22.64
C ILE A 318 -20.54 19.50 -22.66
N ALA A 319 -21.77 19.80 -23.08
CA ALA A 319 -22.82 18.80 -23.27
C ALA A 319 -22.82 18.31 -24.71
N ASP A 320 -23.28 17.09 -24.92
CA ASP A 320 -23.49 16.55 -26.26
C ASP A 320 -24.51 17.37 -27.06
N SER A 321 -24.36 17.31 -28.38
CA SER A 321 -25.26 17.96 -29.32
C SER A 321 -25.28 17.17 -30.62
N THR A 322 -26.25 17.44 -31.49
CA THR A 322 -26.34 16.78 -32.81
C THR A 322 -25.15 17.01 -33.75
N ALA A 323 -24.23 17.93 -33.42
CA ALA A 323 -22.98 18.16 -34.16
C ALA A 323 -21.79 17.35 -33.61
N MET A 324 -21.94 16.77 -32.42
CA MET A 324 -20.92 16.03 -31.69
C MET A 324 -21.36 14.58 -31.55
N ALA A 325 -20.39 13.75 -31.20
CA ALA A 325 -20.60 12.36 -30.81
C ALA A 325 -20.07 12.18 -29.37
N LEU A 326 -20.82 12.68 -28.39
CA LEU A 326 -20.47 12.66 -26.96
C LEU A 326 -21.51 11.96 -26.07
N ASP A 327 -22.54 11.31 -26.63
CA ASP A 327 -23.43 10.41 -25.86
C ASP A 327 -22.59 9.30 -25.22
N ASN A 328 -22.66 9.22 -23.89
CA ASN A 328 -21.92 8.27 -23.05
C ASN A 328 -20.50 7.96 -23.56
N PRO A 329 -19.54 8.91 -23.44
CA PRO A 329 -18.22 8.77 -24.04
C PRO A 329 -17.53 7.45 -23.66
N SER A 330 -17.06 6.68 -24.62
CA SER A 330 -16.47 5.35 -24.36
C SER A 330 -14.94 5.35 -24.39
N ALA A 331 -14.33 6.31 -25.07
CA ALA A 331 -12.88 6.47 -25.13
C ALA A 331 -12.50 7.94 -25.30
N LEU A 332 -11.42 8.34 -24.62
CA LEU A 332 -10.89 9.70 -24.64
C LEU A 332 -9.37 9.64 -24.70
N THR A 333 -8.77 10.47 -25.55
CA THR A 333 -7.34 10.80 -25.48
C THR A 333 -7.14 12.30 -25.65
N VAL A 334 -6.05 12.82 -25.09
CA VAL A 334 -5.76 14.25 -25.00
C VAL A 334 -4.29 14.51 -25.28
N ARG A 335 -3.98 15.66 -25.89
CA ARG A 335 -2.62 16.19 -26.02
C ARG A 335 -2.60 17.71 -25.90
N ALA A 336 -1.43 18.27 -25.64
CA ALA A 336 -1.19 19.69 -25.86
C ALA A 336 -1.27 20.02 -27.37
N ALA A 337 -1.96 21.10 -27.73
CA ALA A 337 -2.06 21.55 -29.10
C ALA A 337 -0.87 22.46 -29.46
N ALA A 338 -0.37 22.37 -30.69
CA ALA A 338 0.77 23.17 -31.17
C ALA A 338 0.52 24.69 -31.11
N GLY A 339 -0.75 25.11 -31.20
CA GLY A 339 -1.19 26.50 -31.09
C GLY A 339 -1.47 26.99 -29.66
N GLY A 340 -1.17 26.18 -28.63
CA GLY A 340 -1.63 26.40 -27.25
C GLY A 340 -2.96 25.71 -26.98
N GLY A 341 -3.28 25.45 -25.71
CA GLY A 341 -4.47 24.68 -25.32
C GLY A 341 -4.34 23.17 -25.47
N LEU A 342 -5.47 22.46 -25.46
CA LEU A 342 -5.53 21.00 -25.57
C LEU A 342 -6.37 20.56 -26.78
N ASP A 343 -5.95 19.48 -27.44
CA ASP A 343 -6.78 18.73 -28.37
C ASP A 343 -7.32 17.48 -27.67
N LEU A 344 -8.63 17.29 -27.70
CA LEU A 344 -9.32 16.11 -27.17
C LEU A 344 -9.91 15.32 -28.32
N PHE A 345 -9.77 14.00 -28.30
CA PHE A 345 -10.42 13.08 -29.23
C PHE A 345 -11.28 12.11 -28.44
N VAL A 346 -12.56 12.07 -28.78
CA VAL A 346 -13.60 11.43 -27.98
C VAL A 346 -14.44 10.55 -28.88
N ALA A 347 -14.56 9.27 -28.51
CA ALA A 347 -15.50 8.36 -29.15
C ALA A 347 -16.72 8.15 -28.25
N SER A 348 -17.87 7.96 -28.87
CA SER A 348 -19.10 7.62 -28.17
C SER A 348 -19.29 6.10 -28.04
N GLY A 349 -19.88 5.69 -26.91
CA GLY A 349 -20.35 4.32 -26.69
C GLY A 349 -21.71 4.01 -27.32
N SER A 350 -22.53 5.03 -27.57
CA SER A 350 -23.94 4.89 -27.96
C SER A 350 -24.22 5.29 -29.41
N GLU A 351 -23.42 6.20 -29.96
CA GLU A 351 -23.55 6.71 -31.32
C GLU A 351 -22.28 6.51 -32.14
N SER A 352 -22.44 6.58 -33.47
CA SER A 352 -21.31 6.44 -34.40
C SER A 352 -20.62 7.79 -34.56
N GLY A 353 -19.45 7.95 -33.93
CA GLY A 353 -18.63 9.11 -34.21
C GLY A 353 -17.37 9.23 -33.37
N LEU A 354 -16.43 10.00 -33.90
CA LEU A 354 -15.22 10.46 -33.23
C LEU A 354 -15.18 11.99 -33.28
N THR A 355 -15.40 12.61 -32.13
CA THR A 355 -15.40 14.06 -31.94
C THR A 355 -14.01 14.55 -31.62
N ARG A 356 -13.58 15.65 -32.24
CA ARG A 356 -12.45 16.44 -31.77
C ARG A 356 -12.90 17.77 -31.22
N LEU A 357 -12.48 18.03 -29.99
CA LEU A 357 -12.64 19.30 -29.32
C LEU A 357 -11.27 19.95 -29.13
N HIS A 358 -11.27 21.28 -29.17
CA HIS A 358 -10.17 22.10 -28.72
C HIS A 358 -10.56 22.75 -27.40
N VAL A 359 -9.70 22.68 -26.40
CA VAL A 359 -9.84 23.42 -25.14
C VAL A 359 -8.89 24.60 -25.19
N ASP A 360 -9.45 25.81 -25.21
CA ASP A 360 -8.66 27.03 -25.10
C ASP A 360 -8.31 27.27 -23.64
N THR A 361 -7.02 27.20 -23.32
CA THR A 361 -6.49 27.47 -21.98
C THR A 361 -6.03 28.92 -21.80
N GLY A 362 -6.10 29.72 -22.86
CA GLY A 362 -5.41 31.00 -22.96
C GLY A 362 -3.89 30.87 -22.82
N SER A 363 -3.24 32.02 -22.66
CA SER A 363 -1.80 32.06 -22.32
C SER A 363 -1.65 31.87 -20.82
N LEU A 364 -0.96 30.80 -20.39
CA LEU A 364 -0.77 30.47 -18.98
C LEU A 364 0.52 31.10 -18.43
N ALA A 365 0.45 31.67 -17.23
CA ALA A 365 1.62 32.07 -16.45
C ALA A 365 2.03 30.97 -15.46
N PRO A 366 3.30 30.97 -14.98
CA PRO A 366 3.72 30.07 -13.91
C PRO A 366 2.95 30.32 -12.60
N VAL A 367 2.75 29.27 -11.81
CA VAL A 367 2.06 29.35 -10.52
C VAL A 367 2.85 30.20 -9.53
N LEU A 368 2.21 31.25 -8.98
CA LEU A 368 2.76 32.12 -7.95
C LEU A 368 2.29 31.68 -6.56
N ARG A 369 3.20 31.70 -5.58
CA ARG A 369 2.93 31.23 -4.21
C ARG A 369 3.43 32.21 -3.17
N ALA A 370 2.58 32.51 -2.19
CA ALA A 370 2.90 33.35 -1.06
C ALA A 370 3.64 32.58 0.04
N ALA A 371 4.37 33.31 0.88
CA ALA A 371 4.94 32.78 2.12
C ALA A 371 3.91 32.83 3.26
N ALA A 372 4.13 32.07 4.33
CA ALA A 372 3.21 31.95 5.47
C ALA A 372 3.10 33.19 6.39
N SER A 373 3.59 34.36 5.99
CA SER A 373 3.66 35.57 6.83
C SER A 373 2.95 36.79 6.26
N GLY A 374 1.98 36.59 5.36
CA GLY A 374 1.36 37.63 4.55
C GLY A 374 2.31 38.15 3.44
N SER A 375 1.81 38.23 2.23
CA SER A 375 2.56 38.49 1.00
C SER A 375 1.81 39.45 0.08
N LYS A 376 2.51 39.98 -0.92
CA LYS A 376 1.89 40.66 -2.06
C LYS A 376 2.26 39.90 -3.31
N LEU A 377 1.28 39.31 -3.98
CA LEU A 377 1.45 38.67 -5.28
C LEU A 377 0.72 39.50 -6.32
N ALA A 378 1.35 39.67 -7.47
CA ALA A 378 0.78 40.31 -8.64
C ALA A 378 1.04 39.44 -9.86
N GLY A 379 -0.01 39.06 -10.57
CA GLY A 379 0.04 38.41 -11.87
C GLY A 379 0.35 39.39 -12.99
N ASP A 380 0.16 38.96 -14.24
CA ASP A 380 0.42 39.76 -15.42
C ASP A 380 -0.79 39.90 -16.35
N ALA A 381 -0.60 39.72 -17.66
CA ALA A 381 -1.67 39.83 -18.66
C ALA A 381 -2.08 38.45 -19.20
N ARG A 382 -1.63 37.39 -18.55
CA ARG A 382 -1.86 35.98 -18.85
C ARG A 382 -2.80 35.42 -17.79
N ASN A 383 -3.28 34.20 -18.01
CA ASN A 383 -4.07 33.48 -17.04
C ASN A 383 -3.13 32.97 -15.93
N ASP A 384 -3.17 33.65 -14.80
CA ASP A 384 -2.35 33.40 -13.63
C ASP A 384 -3.01 32.44 -12.64
N LEU A 385 -2.20 31.72 -11.86
CA LEU A 385 -2.64 30.99 -10.67
C LEU A 385 -1.86 31.49 -9.47
N LEU A 386 -2.51 32.30 -8.64
CA LEU A 386 -1.96 32.86 -7.41
C LEU A 386 -2.46 32.05 -6.23
N VAL A 387 -1.53 31.58 -5.40
CA VAL A 387 -1.85 30.85 -4.17
C VAL A 387 -1.30 31.63 -2.98
N GLY A 388 -2.20 32.20 -2.21
CA GLY A 388 -1.92 32.80 -0.92
C GLY A 388 -1.46 31.78 0.12
N GLY A 389 -0.93 32.29 1.22
CA GLY A 389 -0.23 31.54 2.24
C GLY A 389 -1.04 31.54 3.52
N ALA A 390 -0.33 31.74 4.63
CA ALA A 390 -0.96 32.14 5.87
C ALA A 390 -0.66 33.63 6.09
N GLY A 391 -1.51 34.34 6.84
CA GLY A 391 -1.32 35.74 7.19
C GLY A 391 -2.22 36.67 6.41
N GLU A 392 -1.85 37.95 6.25
CA GLU A 392 -2.63 38.90 5.45
C GLU A 392 -2.00 39.04 4.06
N ASP A 393 -2.53 38.30 3.08
CA ASP A 393 -2.10 38.32 1.70
C ASP A 393 -2.85 39.37 0.86
N LYS A 394 -2.15 39.91 -0.14
CA LYS A 394 -2.73 40.76 -1.18
C LYS A 394 -2.43 40.15 -2.54
N LEU A 395 -3.48 39.65 -3.18
CA LEU A 395 -3.41 38.95 -4.46
C LEU A 395 -4.06 39.82 -5.54
N ASP A 396 -3.31 40.11 -6.60
CA ASP A 396 -3.77 40.88 -7.76
C ASP A 396 -3.53 40.02 -9.02
N GLY A 397 -4.58 39.54 -9.67
CA GLY A 397 -4.50 38.67 -10.86
C GLY A 397 -3.97 39.43 -12.07
N GLY A 398 -4.51 40.62 -12.31
CA GLY A 398 -4.10 41.50 -13.41
C GLY A 398 -5.09 41.43 -14.56
N ALA A 399 -4.64 40.98 -15.73
CA ALA A 399 -5.53 40.73 -16.85
C ALA A 399 -5.39 39.29 -17.29
N GLY A 400 -6.49 38.67 -17.71
CA GLY A 400 -6.51 37.24 -17.97
C GLY A 400 -7.68 36.61 -17.21
N ASN A 401 -7.86 35.31 -17.40
CA ASN A 401 -8.79 34.53 -16.58
C ASN A 401 -7.98 33.89 -15.45
N ASP A 402 -7.93 34.57 -14.31
CA ASP A 402 -7.04 34.23 -13.21
C ASP A 402 -7.72 33.33 -12.19
N ILE A 403 -6.91 32.52 -11.50
CA ILE A 403 -7.35 31.73 -10.35
C ILE A 403 -6.60 32.23 -9.13
N LEU A 404 -7.32 32.73 -8.14
CA LEU A 404 -6.74 33.25 -6.91
C LEU A 404 -7.23 32.40 -5.74
N VAL A 405 -6.32 31.66 -5.11
CA VAL A 405 -6.56 30.92 -3.87
C VAL A 405 -6.09 31.80 -2.71
N ASP A 406 -6.98 32.12 -1.77
CA ASP A 406 -6.72 33.07 -0.67
C ASP A 406 -5.67 32.58 0.34
N GLY A 407 -5.76 31.32 0.77
CA GLY A 407 -5.01 30.84 1.92
C GLY A 407 -5.71 31.17 3.25
N ALA A 408 -4.97 31.13 4.35
CA ALA A 408 -5.53 31.43 5.67
C ALA A 408 -5.10 32.83 6.14
N GLY A 409 -5.99 33.53 6.83
CA GLY A 409 -5.82 34.84 7.41
C GLY A 409 -6.72 35.86 6.72
N ARG A 410 -6.41 37.15 6.86
CA ARG A 410 -7.27 38.22 6.34
C ARG A 410 -6.71 38.68 5.01
N ASP A 411 -7.32 38.24 3.93
CA ASP A 411 -6.80 38.41 2.59
C ASP A 411 -7.56 39.46 1.80
N THR A 412 -6.84 40.09 0.86
CA THR A 412 -7.42 41.03 -0.10
C THR A 412 -7.08 40.56 -1.51
N LEU A 413 -8.11 40.19 -2.28
CA LEU A 413 -7.99 39.67 -3.62
C LEU A 413 -8.55 40.66 -4.64
N THR A 414 -7.96 40.71 -5.82
CA THR A 414 -8.44 41.46 -6.99
C THR A 414 -8.13 40.62 -8.20
N GLY A 415 -9.15 40.19 -8.93
CA GLY A 415 -8.97 39.37 -10.15
C GLY A 415 -8.44 40.24 -11.27
N GLY A 416 -9.24 41.25 -11.64
CA GLY A 416 -8.84 42.31 -12.54
C GLY A 416 -9.74 42.32 -13.76
N SER A 417 -9.19 42.16 -14.97
CA SER A 417 -10.01 42.04 -16.18
C SER A 417 -9.97 40.64 -16.76
N GLY A 418 -11.13 40.06 -17.01
CA GLY A 418 -11.30 38.69 -17.48
C GLY A 418 -12.26 37.95 -16.57
N ALA A 419 -12.47 36.66 -16.83
CA ALA A 419 -13.33 35.82 -16.01
C ALA A 419 -12.50 35.12 -14.95
N ASP A 420 -12.49 35.69 -13.74
CA ASP A 420 -11.65 35.24 -12.64
C ASP A 420 -12.36 34.26 -11.71
N VAL A 421 -11.60 33.37 -11.07
CA VAL A 421 -12.09 32.43 -10.06
C VAL A 421 -11.39 32.67 -8.73
N PHE A 422 -12.15 33.02 -7.72
CA PHE A 422 -11.66 33.20 -6.35
C PHE A 422 -12.00 31.95 -5.53
N VAL A 423 -10.97 31.22 -5.11
CA VAL A 423 -11.10 29.99 -4.33
C VAL A 423 -10.84 30.32 -2.88
N MET A 424 -11.87 30.18 -2.05
CA MET A 424 -11.84 30.63 -0.67
C MET A 424 -11.57 29.47 0.29
N THR A 425 -10.78 29.74 1.34
CA THR A 425 -10.43 28.79 2.40
C THR A 425 -11.25 29.10 3.65
N ALA A 426 -11.67 28.05 4.37
CA ALA A 426 -12.42 28.22 5.61
C ALA A 426 -11.47 28.36 6.80
N ASP A 427 -11.46 29.52 7.44
CA ASP A 427 -10.63 29.79 8.63
C ASP A 427 -11.26 30.79 9.64
N GLY A 428 -12.45 31.31 9.36
CA GLY A 428 -13.18 32.27 10.17
C GLY A 428 -12.65 33.72 10.11
N ALA A 429 -11.67 33.99 9.24
CA ALA A 429 -11.20 35.33 8.98
C ALA A 429 -12.21 36.12 8.14
N LEU A 430 -11.87 37.40 7.89
CA LEU A 430 -12.71 38.27 7.07
C LEU A 430 -11.91 38.61 5.82
N ASP A 431 -12.35 38.11 4.69
CA ASP A 431 -11.67 38.33 3.41
C ASP A 431 -12.40 39.35 2.55
N ARG A 432 -11.64 39.94 1.63
CA ARG A 432 -12.13 41.00 0.77
C ARG A 432 -11.75 40.75 -0.68
N ILE A 433 -12.75 40.67 -1.53
CA ILE A 433 -12.58 40.68 -2.99
C ILE A 433 -12.95 42.07 -3.50
N ALA A 434 -11.99 42.74 -4.11
CA ALA A 434 -12.17 44.02 -4.78
C ALA A 434 -12.28 43.81 -6.29
N GLY A 435 -13.29 44.42 -6.91
CA GLY A 435 -13.46 44.35 -8.36
C GLY A 435 -14.16 43.10 -8.86
N PHE A 436 -15.08 42.53 -8.07
CA PHE A 436 -15.88 41.37 -8.49
C PHE A 436 -16.95 41.79 -9.51
N THR A 437 -17.05 41.05 -10.61
CA THR A 437 -17.95 41.29 -11.74
C THR A 437 -18.97 40.15 -11.87
N PRO A 438 -20.20 40.29 -11.32
CA PRO A 438 -21.21 39.23 -11.36
C PRO A 438 -21.54 38.73 -12.78
N GLY A 439 -21.57 37.42 -12.95
CA GLY A 439 -21.85 36.75 -14.23
C GLY A 439 -20.64 36.64 -15.17
N GLU A 440 -19.49 37.20 -14.78
CA GLU A 440 -18.17 37.01 -15.41
C GLU A 440 -17.25 36.26 -14.44
N ASP A 441 -17.08 36.78 -13.21
CA ASP A 441 -16.28 36.16 -12.15
C ASP A 441 -17.07 35.09 -11.37
N ARG A 442 -16.34 34.16 -10.77
CA ARG A 442 -16.89 33.08 -9.93
C ARG A 442 -16.17 32.97 -8.60
N LEU A 443 -16.90 32.46 -7.62
CA LEU A 443 -16.40 32.07 -6.31
C LEU A 443 -16.48 30.57 -6.17
N ASP A 444 -15.45 29.97 -5.58
CA ASP A 444 -15.53 28.62 -5.03
C ASP A 444 -15.51 28.70 -3.50
N LEU A 445 -16.71 28.61 -2.91
CA LEU A 445 -16.94 28.60 -1.47
C LEU A 445 -17.13 27.17 -0.91
N SER A 446 -16.90 26.14 -1.73
CA SER A 446 -17.13 24.75 -1.32
C SER A 446 -16.23 24.29 -0.16
N ALA A 447 -15.17 25.05 0.17
CA ALA A 447 -14.31 24.80 1.33
C ALA A 447 -15.00 25.12 2.67
N TYR A 448 -16.04 25.95 2.68
CA TYR A 448 -16.72 26.40 3.91
C TYR A 448 -17.51 25.27 4.60
N GLY A 449 -17.60 24.09 3.98
CA GLY A 449 -18.19 22.89 4.55
C GLY A 449 -19.33 22.37 3.69
N ARG A 450 -20.40 21.90 4.33
CA ARG A 450 -21.55 21.29 3.63
C ARG A 450 -22.50 22.35 3.07
N VAL A 451 -22.03 23.08 2.08
CA VAL A 451 -22.79 24.11 1.35
C VAL A 451 -23.30 23.53 0.04
N TYR A 452 -24.62 23.40 -0.10
CA TYR A 452 -25.25 22.78 -1.29
C TYR A 452 -25.99 23.78 -2.17
N SER A 453 -26.28 24.98 -1.67
CA SER A 453 -26.93 26.03 -2.43
C SER A 453 -26.66 27.40 -1.81
N ARG A 454 -26.95 28.46 -2.57
CA ARG A 454 -26.85 29.85 -2.15
C ARG A 454 -27.69 30.17 -0.91
N ASP A 455 -28.75 29.42 -0.67
CA ASP A 455 -29.68 29.65 0.45
C ASP A 455 -29.02 29.35 1.82
N ALA A 456 -27.87 28.67 1.82
CA ALA A 456 -27.04 28.49 3.00
C ALA A 456 -26.40 29.81 3.48
N PHE A 457 -26.24 30.80 2.60
CA PHE A 457 -25.58 32.06 2.91
C PHE A 457 -26.58 33.15 3.31
N SER A 458 -26.16 33.98 4.26
CA SER A 458 -26.84 35.25 4.53
C SER A 458 -26.11 36.39 3.84
N PHE A 459 -26.86 37.24 3.13
CA PHE A 459 -26.32 38.36 2.37
C PHE A 459 -26.67 39.68 3.06
N HIS A 460 -25.65 40.51 3.27
CA HIS A 460 -25.78 41.82 3.88
C HIS A 460 -25.21 42.89 2.93
N SER A 461 -26.07 43.77 2.40
CA SER A 461 -25.60 44.86 1.56
C SER A 461 -24.69 45.81 2.37
N ILE A 462 -23.55 46.15 1.78
CA ILE A 462 -22.58 47.10 2.33
C ILE A 462 -22.32 48.22 1.30
N ALA A 463 -21.67 49.31 1.72
CA ALA A 463 -21.37 50.40 0.81
C ALA A 463 -20.42 49.92 -0.31
N GLY A 464 -20.90 49.92 -1.56
CA GLY A 464 -20.14 49.49 -2.74
C GLY A 464 -20.03 47.97 -2.93
N GLY A 465 -20.83 47.17 -2.22
CA GLY A 465 -20.69 45.72 -2.26
C GLY A 465 -21.75 44.93 -1.48
N VAL A 466 -21.42 43.66 -1.22
CA VAL A 466 -22.21 42.72 -0.41
C VAL A 466 -21.28 41.90 0.49
N GLU A 467 -21.71 41.63 1.71
CA GLU A 467 -21.05 40.69 2.62
C GLU A 467 -21.85 39.37 2.67
N LEU A 468 -21.16 38.26 2.37
CA LEU A 468 -21.65 36.89 2.50
C LEU A 468 -21.23 36.36 3.86
N ARG A 469 -22.13 35.64 4.55
CA ARG A 469 -21.80 34.96 5.81
C ARG A 469 -22.32 33.54 5.84
N PHE A 470 -21.48 32.63 6.35
CA PHE A 470 -21.81 31.23 6.63
C PHE A 470 -21.07 30.77 7.87
N GLY A 471 -21.78 30.38 8.94
CA GLY A 471 -21.14 30.06 10.22
C GLY A 471 -20.32 31.25 10.73
N ASP A 472 -19.02 31.03 10.98
CA ASP A 472 -18.06 32.08 11.38
C ASP A 472 -17.39 32.78 10.18
N GLU A 473 -17.55 32.23 8.97
CA GLU A 473 -16.97 32.76 7.73
C GLU A 473 -17.66 34.03 7.26
N ARG A 474 -16.87 35.01 6.82
CA ARG A 474 -17.34 36.29 6.29
C ARG A 474 -16.51 36.73 5.10
N LEU A 475 -17.17 37.00 3.98
CA LEU A 475 -16.55 37.45 2.74
C LEU A 475 -17.19 38.74 2.23
N GLN A 476 -16.38 39.76 1.96
CA GLN A 476 -16.85 41.02 1.38
C GLN A 476 -16.51 41.10 -0.11
N LEU A 477 -17.54 41.25 -0.94
CA LEU A 477 -17.41 41.44 -2.38
C LEU A 477 -17.71 42.89 -2.74
N PHE A 478 -16.78 43.55 -3.44
CA PHE A 478 -16.96 44.91 -3.95
C PHE A 478 -16.95 44.93 -5.47
N SER A 479 -17.91 45.63 -6.09
CA SER A 479 -18.00 45.76 -7.54
C SER A 479 -16.87 46.63 -8.11
N THR A 480 -16.42 46.32 -9.33
CA THR A 480 -15.45 47.10 -10.10
C THR A 480 -15.91 48.53 -10.37
N ASP A 481 -17.22 48.74 -10.54
CA ASP A 481 -17.81 50.06 -10.78
C ASP A 481 -18.18 50.84 -9.50
N GLY A 482 -17.89 50.27 -8.33
CA GLY A 482 -18.19 50.85 -7.02
C GLY A 482 -19.69 50.89 -6.67
N ARG A 483 -20.57 50.31 -7.50
CA ARG A 483 -21.99 50.13 -7.16
C ARG A 483 -22.15 48.92 -6.22
N GLY A 484 -23.29 48.86 -5.53
CA GLY A 484 -23.63 47.67 -4.74
C GLY A 484 -23.87 46.46 -5.66
N ILE A 485 -23.45 45.28 -5.20
CA ILE A 485 -23.77 44.00 -5.84
C ILE A 485 -25.14 43.56 -5.33
N ASP A 486 -26.07 43.28 -6.25
CA ASP A 486 -27.37 42.69 -5.89
C ASP A 486 -27.14 41.20 -5.55
N PRO A 487 -27.44 40.74 -4.31
CA PRO A 487 -27.31 39.33 -3.97
C PRO A 487 -28.08 38.39 -4.90
N ALA A 488 -29.18 38.86 -5.51
CA ALA A 488 -29.96 38.07 -6.47
C ALA A 488 -29.21 37.79 -7.79
N SER A 489 -28.15 38.54 -8.08
CA SER A 489 -27.27 38.30 -9.24
C SER A 489 -26.24 37.20 -9.01
N LEU A 490 -26.08 36.72 -7.76
CA LEU A 490 -25.20 35.61 -7.39
C LEU A 490 -26.03 34.32 -7.32
N GLY A 491 -25.97 33.50 -8.38
CA GLY A 491 -26.57 32.18 -8.45
C GLY A 491 -25.70 31.11 -7.79
N ASP A 492 -26.22 29.88 -7.70
CA ASP A 492 -25.48 28.75 -7.12
C ASP A 492 -24.14 28.52 -7.84
N ARG A 493 -24.12 28.60 -9.17
CA ARG A 493 -22.91 28.42 -10.00
C ARG A 493 -21.89 29.56 -9.92
N ASP A 494 -22.29 30.71 -9.36
CA ASP A 494 -21.38 31.81 -9.12
C ASP A 494 -20.68 31.68 -7.76
N LEU A 495 -21.18 30.80 -6.88
CA LEU A 495 -20.71 30.63 -5.49
C LEU A 495 -20.12 29.25 -5.19
N LEU A 496 -20.55 28.23 -5.92
CA LEU A 496 -20.19 26.83 -5.71
C LEU A 496 -19.77 26.23 -7.05
N ASP A 497 -18.63 25.54 -7.05
CA ASP A 497 -18.07 24.91 -8.23
C ASP A 497 -18.30 23.39 -8.22
N LEU A 498 -17.31 22.58 -7.85
CA LEU A 498 -17.47 21.13 -7.71
C LEU A 498 -18.09 20.74 -6.36
N TRP A 499 -18.88 19.66 -6.36
CA TRP A 499 -19.30 19.04 -5.12
C TRP A 499 -18.15 18.22 -4.51
N HIS A 500 -17.47 18.82 -3.54
CA HIS A 500 -16.43 18.14 -2.76
C HIS A 500 -17.05 17.23 -1.68
N ILE A 501 -16.62 15.97 -1.69
CA ILE A 501 -16.94 14.95 -0.69
C ILE A 501 -15.90 15.07 0.43
N PRO A 502 -16.30 15.32 1.69
CA PRO A 502 -15.35 15.43 2.78
C PRO A 502 -14.51 14.16 2.94
N VAL A 503 -13.19 14.32 2.83
CA VAL A 503 -12.22 13.26 3.11
C VAL A 503 -12.09 13.16 4.64
N VAL A 504 -12.90 12.31 5.26
CA VAL A 504 -12.88 12.09 6.71
C VAL A 504 -12.19 10.76 7.01
N PRO A 505 -11.15 10.74 7.86
CA PRO A 505 -10.59 9.51 8.38
C PRO A 505 -11.63 8.73 9.18
N VAL A 506 -12.17 7.67 8.60
CA VAL A 506 -12.90 6.61 9.27
C VAL A 506 -11.87 5.87 10.11
N SER A 507 -11.88 6.13 11.42
CA SER A 507 -11.25 5.24 12.38
C SER A 507 -12.03 3.93 12.36
N THR A 508 -11.39 2.89 11.84
CA THR A 508 -11.93 1.53 11.82
C THR A 508 -11.57 0.83 13.12
N SER A 509 -12.49 0.04 13.66
CA SER A 509 -12.15 -0.93 14.70
C SER A 509 -11.17 -1.95 14.11
N GLY A 510 -10.26 -2.45 14.95
CA GLY A 510 -9.39 -3.55 14.57
C GLY A 510 -10.16 -4.78 14.08
N VAL A 511 -9.64 -5.44 13.05
CA VAL A 511 -10.19 -6.61 12.39
C VAL A 511 -9.26 -7.82 12.53
N ARG A 512 -9.83 -9.01 12.29
CA ARG A 512 -9.07 -10.26 12.17
C ARG A 512 -9.04 -10.69 10.71
N ILE A 513 -7.84 -10.90 10.18
CA ILE A 513 -7.60 -11.27 8.79
C ILE A 513 -6.82 -12.59 8.77
N GLU A 514 -7.30 -13.54 7.97
CA GLU A 514 -6.66 -14.84 7.79
C GLU A 514 -6.55 -15.12 6.29
N GLY A 515 -5.33 -15.36 5.83
CA GLY A 515 -5.06 -15.90 4.50
C GLY A 515 -5.22 -17.42 4.46
N GLY A 516 -5.08 -17.96 3.26
CA GLY A 516 -5.35 -19.35 2.91
C GLY A 516 -4.08 -20.19 2.82
N ALA A 517 -4.07 -21.07 1.81
CA ALA A 517 -2.94 -21.96 1.51
C ALA A 517 -2.17 -21.54 0.24
N ALA A 518 -2.51 -20.37 -0.31
CA ALA A 518 -1.87 -19.78 -1.48
C ALA A 518 -1.12 -18.52 -1.07
N ALA A 519 -0.28 -17.97 -1.94
CA ALA A 519 0.34 -16.67 -1.70
C ALA A 519 -0.74 -15.58 -1.64
N ASP A 520 -0.87 -14.94 -0.48
CA ASP A 520 -1.87 -13.92 -0.19
C ASP A 520 -1.26 -12.51 -0.05
N LEU A 521 -2.06 -11.51 -0.35
CA LEU A 521 -1.73 -10.10 -0.10
C LEU A 521 -2.75 -9.53 0.89
N LEU A 522 -2.30 -9.33 2.13
CA LEU A 522 -3.17 -8.98 3.26
C LEU A 522 -2.88 -7.56 3.74
N PHE A 523 -3.94 -6.78 3.93
CA PHE A 523 -3.89 -5.41 4.44
C PHE A 523 -4.85 -5.27 5.62
N GLY A 524 -4.34 -4.80 6.75
CA GLY A 524 -5.17 -4.30 7.83
C GLY A 524 -5.72 -2.90 7.52
N THR A 525 -6.25 -2.28 8.55
CA THR A 525 -7.03 -1.06 8.55
C THR A 525 -6.29 0.04 9.33
N SER A 526 -7.00 1.04 9.85
CA SER A 526 -6.42 2.04 10.76
C SER A 526 -6.61 1.72 12.26
N GLY A 527 -7.17 0.55 12.57
CA GLY A 527 -7.35 0.04 13.92
C GLY A 527 -6.29 -1.01 14.27
N ASN A 528 -6.32 -1.53 15.50
CA ASN A 528 -5.37 -2.56 15.95
C ASN A 528 -5.77 -3.94 15.41
N ASP A 529 -5.11 -4.40 14.35
CA ASP A 529 -5.48 -5.58 13.61
C ASP A 529 -4.76 -6.85 14.07
N THR A 530 -5.35 -8.00 13.78
CA THR A 530 -4.71 -9.31 13.93
C THR A 530 -4.73 -10.04 12.61
N MET A 531 -3.55 -10.34 12.08
CA MET A 531 -3.38 -10.88 10.74
C MET A 531 -2.61 -12.20 10.78
N THR A 532 -2.98 -13.13 9.91
CA THR A 532 -2.30 -14.41 9.71
C THR A 532 -2.23 -14.68 8.22
N GLY A 533 -1.03 -14.86 7.64
CA GLY A 533 -0.84 -15.16 6.21
C GLY A 533 -1.33 -16.56 5.87
N GLY A 534 -0.93 -17.55 6.68
CA GLY A 534 -1.40 -18.92 6.56
C GLY A 534 -0.31 -19.81 6.00
N ALA A 535 -0.56 -20.46 4.87
CA ALA A 535 0.48 -21.15 4.13
C ALA A 535 0.58 -20.55 2.74
N GLY A 536 1.78 -20.43 2.20
CA GLY A 536 1.97 -19.66 0.97
C GLY A 536 3.09 -18.66 1.19
N ARG A 537 3.42 -17.90 0.15
CA ARG A 537 4.36 -16.78 0.25
C ARG A 537 3.52 -15.53 0.38
N ASP A 538 3.28 -15.11 1.60
CA ASP A 538 2.29 -14.09 1.90
C ASP A 538 2.95 -12.72 2.05
N SER A 539 2.23 -11.66 1.72
CA SER A 539 2.67 -10.28 1.93
C SER A 539 1.66 -9.58 2.81
N LEU A 540 2.09 -9.16 4.00
CA LEU A 540 1.22 -8.62 5.04
C LEU A 540 1.63 -7.20 5.44
N SER A 541 0.64 -6.33 5.61
CA SER A 541 0.82 -5.00 6.20
C SER A 541 -0.34 -4.67 7.15
N GLY A 542 0.00 -4.32 8.40
CA GLY A 542 -0.96 -4.01 9.48
C GLY A 542 -1.83 -2.79 9.21
N GLY A 543 -1.28 -1.77 8.56
CA GLY A 543 -2.02 -0.57 8.22
C GLY A 543 -1.61 0.58 9.13
N ALA A 544 -2.49 1.10 9.96
CA ALA A 544 -2.12 1.96 11.07
C ALA A 544 -2.72 1.42 12.35
N GLY A 545 -2.06 1.57 13.49
CA GLY A 545 -2.53 0.97 14.74
C GLY A 545 -1.46 0.17 15.44
N GLU A 546 -1.83 -0.55 16.50
CA GLU A 546 -0.95 -1.54 17.12
C GLU A 546 -1.34 -2.93 16.61
N ASP A 547 -0.65 -3.39 15.57
CA ASP A 547 -1.03 -4.60 14.84
C ASP A 547 -0.27 -5.85 15.28
N LEU A 548 -0.92 -7.01 15.20
CA LEU A 548 -0.29 -8.32 15.30
C LEU A 548 -0.26 -8.95 13.91
N VAL A 549 0.93 -9.07 13.32
CA VAL A 549 1.13 -9.60 11.96
C VAL A 549 1.89 -10.91 12.02
N LEU A 550 1.23 -12.00 11.64
CA LEU A 550 1.80 -13.35 11.61
C LEU A 550 1.91 -13.84 10.16
N GLY A 551 3.10 -14.21 9.69
CA GLY A 551 3.30 -14.83 8.38
C GLY A 551 2.55 -16.15 8.29
N GLN A 552 2.70 -17.00 9.30
CA GLN A 552 1.98 -18.27 9.39
C GLN A 552 1.01 -18.34 10.58
N ALA A 553 0.15 -19.37 10.59
CA ALA A 553 -0.76 -19.64 11.69
C ALA A 553 -0.01 -19.64 13.03
N GLN A 554 -0.59 -18.99 14.05
CA GLN A 554 0.01 -18.86 15.37
C GLN A 554 0.54 -20.21 15.87
N ASP A 555 1.87 -20.33 15.95
CA ASP A 555 2.52 -21.46 16.59
C ASP A 555 1.90 -21.62 17.99
N ALA A 556 1.36 -22.79 18.30
CA ALA A 556 0.56 -23.02 19.52
C ALA A 556 1.32 -22.71 20.82
N GLY A 557 2.63 -22.54 20.74
CA GLY A 557 3.54 -22.14 21.81
C GLY A 557 3.88 -20.66 21.91
N PHE A 558 3.52 -19.84 20.90
CA PHE A 558 3.80 -18.42 20.92
C PHE A 558 2.66 -17.58 21.47
N ASP A 559 2.98 -16.79 22.48
CA ASP A 559 2.02 -15.92 23.14
C ASP A 559 2.65 -14.55 23.47
N PRO A 560 2.25 -13.48 22.76
CA PRO A 560 2.80 -12.14 22.96
C PRO A 560 2.38 -11.51 24.29
N PHE A 561 1.29 -12.02 24.88
CA PHE A 561 0.74 -11.60 26.17
C PHE A 561 1.13 -12.54 27.30
N ALA A 562 1.78 -13.68 27.02
CA ALA A 562 2.21 -14.66 28.02
C ALA A 562 3.10 -14.00 29.06
N ALA A 563 3.95 -13.04 28.68
CA ALA A 563 4.77 -12.32 29.64
C ALA A 563 3.94 -11.53 30.66
N GLN A 564 2.84 -10.89 30.22
CA GLN A 564 1.94 -10.14 31.09
C GLN A 564 1.13 -11.09 31.98
N VAL A 565 0.57 -12.16 31.40
CA VAL A 565 -0.21 -13.18 32.12
C VAL A 565 0.65 -13.93 33.13
N TYR A 566 1.88 -14.33 32.75
CA TYR A 566 2.84 -14.98 33.63
C TYR A 566 3.18 -14.11 34.83
N ARG A 567 3.41 -12.79 34.62
CA ARG A 567 3.64 -11.85 35.73
C ARG A 567 2.40 -11.70 36.62
N LEU A 568 1.19 -11.73 36.07
CA LEU A 568 -0.03 -11.78 36.90
C LEU A 568 -0.07 -13.06 37.76
N TYR A 569 0.23 -14.23 37.19
CA TYR A 569 0.32 -15.49 37.95
C TYR A 569 1.41 -15.45 39.04
N ARG A 570 2.59 -14.93 38.73
CA ARG A 570 3.68 -14.82 39.72
C ARG A 570 3.36 -13.81 40.82
N ALA A 571 2.83 -12.63 40.46
CA ALA A 571 2.51 -11.60 41.43
C ALA A 571 1.36 -12.02 42.36
N THR A 572 0.34 -12.67 41.80
CA THR A 572 -0.87 -13.01 42.55
C THR A 572 -0.83 -14.40 43.14
N LEU A 573 -0.37 -15.42 42.43
CA LEU A 573 -0.45 -16.81 42.87
C LEU A 573 0.92 -17.38 43.31
N ASP A 574 2.01 -16.63 43.10
CA ASP A 574 3.37 -17.02 43.51
C ASP A 574 3.79 -18.38 42.95
N ARG A 575 3.39 -18.62 41.70
CA ARG A 575 3.72 -19.82 40.92
C ARG A 575 3.67 -19.50 39.43
N PRO A 576 4.39 -20.25 38.59
CA PRO A 576 4.22 -20.15 37.14
C PRO A 576 2.80 -20.61 36.73
N PRO A 577 2.27 -20.08 35.61
CA PRO A 577 1.02 -20.53 35.02
C PRO A 577 1.14 -21.97 34.48
N GLU A 578 0.06 -22.72 34.59
CA GLU A 578 -0.15 -23.91 33.76
C GLU A 578 -0.42 -23.53 32.29
N ALA A 579 -0.04 -24.40 31.35
CA ALA A 579 -0.16 -24.12 29.90
C ALA A 579 -1.57 -23.72 29.46
N THR A 580 -2.60 -24.43 29.95
CA THR A 580 -4.02 -24.11 29.64
C THR A 580 -4.46 -22.75 30.21
N GLY A 581 -3.94 -22.38 31.38
CA GLY A 581 -4.22 -21.10 32.02
C GLY A 581 -3.52 -19.94 31.32
N LEU A 582 -2.28 -20.14 30.90
CA LEU A 582 -1.49 -19.17 30.12
C LEU A 582 -2.21 -18.85 28.81
N LEU A 583 -2.46 -19.85 27.98
CA LEU A 583 -3.13 -19.73 26.67
C LEU A 583 -4.54 -19.15 26.77
N GLY A 584 -5.28 -19.52 27.82
CA GLY A 584 -6.65 -19.04 28.01
C GLY A 584 -6.75 -17.56 28.37
N TRP A 585 -5.81 -17.03 29.17
CA TRP A 585 -5.80 -15.61 29.55
C TRP A 585 -5.22 -14.74 28.45
N SER A 586 -4.15 -15.18 27.82
CA SER A 586 -3.53 -14.42 26.73
C SER A 586 -4.36 -14.38 25.47
N GLY A 587 -5.05 -15.48 25.12
CA GLY A 587 -5.99 -15.47 24.01
C GLY A 587 -7.11 -14.45 24.20
N ARG A 588 -7.52 -14.17 25.44
CA ARG A 588 -8.49 -13.10 25.74
C ARG A 588 -7.89 -11.71 25.63
N LEU A 589 -6.64 -11.52 26.06
CA LEU A 589 -5.93 -10.25 25.88
C LEU A 589 -5.73 -9.95 24.38
N ALA A 590 -5.38 -10.96 23.59
CA ALA A 590 -5.30 -10.88 22.14
C ALA A 590 -6.66 -10.56 21.50
N ALA A 591 -7.77 -11.02 22.09
CA ALA A 591 -9.13 -10.69 21.65
C ALA A 591 -9.66 -9.31 22.14
N GLY A 592 -8.78 -8.44 22.65
CA GLY A 592 -9.12 -7.07 23.06
C GLY A 592 -9.48 -6.89 24.53
N MET A 593 -9.34 -7.92 25.38
CA MET A 593 -9.42 -7.74 26.84
C MET A 593 -8.26 -6.88 27.32
N THR A 594 -8.52 -5.92 28.19
CA THR A 594 -7.46 -5.11 28.80
C THR A 594 -6.71 -5.91 29.88
N LEU A 595 -5.44 -5.59 30.10
CA LEU A 595 -4.67 -6.20 31.19
C LEU A 595 -5.29 -5.93 32.56
N GLN A 596 -6.01 -4.82 32.71
CA GLN A 596 -6.74 -4.50 33.93
C GLN A 596 -7.95 -5.42 34.15
N GLU A 597 -8.71 -5.75 33.10
CA GLU A 597 -9.79 -6.74 33.18
C GLU A 597 -9.25 -8.14 33.48
N ALA A 598 -8.11 -8.51 32.90
CA ALA A 598 -7.43 -9.75 33.25
C ALA A 598 -7.03 -9.76 34.74
N ALA A 599 -6.39 -8.70 35.25
CA ALA A 599 -6.04 -8.58 36.67
C ALA A 599 -7.27 -8.63 37.59
N ALA A 600 -8.40 -8.03 37.19
CA ALA A 600 -9.66 -8.14 37.91
C ALA A 600 -10.16 -9.60 37.96
N GLY A 601 -10.00 -10.36 36.88
CA GLY A 601 -10.28 -11.79 36.83
C GLY A 601 -9.42 -12.63 37.79
N PHE A 602 -8.12 -12.32 37.90
CA PHE A 602 -7.25 -12.95 38.91
C PHE A 602 -7.69 -12.60 40.33
N VAL A 603 -7.97 -11.32 40.61
CA VAL A 603 -8.44 -10.88 41.94
C VAL A 603 -9.77 -11.53 42.32
N ALA A 604 -10.68 -11.73 41.36
CA ALA A 604 -11.95 -12.41 41.57
C ALA A 604 -11.83 -13.95 41.68
N SER A 605 -10.68 -14.53 41.32
CA SER A 605 -10.48 -15.97 41.32
C SER A 605 -10.57 -16.57 42.72
N ARG A 606 -11.05 -17.82 42.81
CA ARG A 606 -11.12 -18.56 44.08
C ARG A 606 -9.75 -18.69 44.74
N GLU A 607 -8.70 -18.91 43.94
CA GLU A 607 -7.32 -19.07 44.42
C GLU A 607 -6.80 -17.77 45.06
N PHE A 608 -7.04 -16.63 44.41
CA PHE A 608 -6.70 -15.32 44.98
C PHE A 608 -7.49 -15.02 46.25
N GLN A 609 -8.80 -15.26 46.26
CA GLN A 609 -9.64 -15.00 47.43
C GLN A 609 -9.23 -15.85 48.65
N LEU A 610 -8.78 -17.09 48.43
CA LEU A 610 -8.25 -17.94 49.51
C LEU A 610 -6.93 -17.39 50.10
N ARG A 611 -6.08 -16.76 49.27
CA ARG A 611 -4.75 -16.26 49.70
C ARG A 611 -4.77 -14.81 50.18
N TYR A 612 -5.59 -13.94 49.59
CA TYR A 612 -5.63 -12.49 49.87
C TYR A 612 -7.01 -11.96 50.29
N GLY A 613 -8.09 -12.73 50.15
CA GLY A 613 -9.46 -12.22 50.38
C GLY A 613 -9.67 -11.67 51.79
N ALA A 614 -9.07 -12.30 52.81
CA ALA A 614 -9.19 -11.90 54.22
C ALA A 614 -8.10 -10.92 54.70
N THR A 615 -7.14 -10.53 53.86
CA THR A 615 -6.03 -9.66 54.27
C THR A 615 -6.48 -8.20 54.40
N THR A 616 -5.91 -7.46 55.35
CA THR A 616 -5.99 -5.99 55.33
C THR A 616 -5.14 -5.42 54.19
N ASP A 617 -5.35 -4.15 53.82
CA ASP A 617 -4.57 -3.52 52.74
C ASP A 617 -3.07 -3.49 53.04
N ALA A 618 -2.70 -3.28 54.30
CA ALA A 618 -1.32 -3.39 54.78
C ALA A 618 -0.74 -4.80 54.59
N GLN A 619 -1.51 -5.84 54.92
CA GLN A 619 -1.09 -7.23 54.74
C GLN A 619 -1.01 -7.62 53.25
N PHE A 620 -1.95 -7.12 52.45
CA PHE A 620 -2.01 -7.34 51.00
C PHE A 620 -0.77 -6.78 50.29
N VAL A 621 -0.45 -5.50 50.52
CA VAL A 621 0.74 -4.86 49.95
C VAL A 621 2.01 -5.56 50.42
N THR A 622 2.09 -5.98 51.69
CA THR A 622 3.24 -6.72 52.22
C THR A 622 3.47 -8.04 51.49
N LEU A 623 2.40 -8.79 51.21
CA LEU A 623 2.51 -10.05 50.46
C LEU A 623 2.96 -9.83 49.02
N LEU A 624 2.52 -8.76 48.34
CA LEU A 624 2.99 -8.43 47.01
C LEU A 624 4.48 -8.08 46.99
N TYR A 625 4.98 -7.31 47.97
CA TYR A 625 6.42 -7.05 48.09
C TYR A 625 7.23 -8.34 48.21
N ASN A 626 6.74 -9.31 48.99
CA ASN A 626 7.42 -10.59 49.14
C ASN A 626 7.35 -11.43 47.85
N ASN A 627 6.19 -11.56 47.23
CA ASN A 627 6.04 -12.43 46.04
C ASN A 627 6.68 -11.85 44.78
N VAL A 628 6.67 -10.51 44.65
CA VAL A 628 7.08 -9.82 43.43
C VAL A 628 8.54 -9.38 43.52
N LEU A 629 8.97 -8.88 44.69
CA LEU A 629 10.27 -8.24 44.85
C LEU A 629 11.21 -9.01 45.78
N ASP A 630 10.75 -10.15 46.34
CA ASP A 630 11.50 -11.01 47.27
C ASP A 630 12.14 -10.24 48.44
N ARG A 631 11.43 -9.22 48.94
CA ARG A 631 11.91 -8.35 50.01
C ARG A 631 10.78 -7.79 50.86
N ALA A 632 11.13 -7.36 52.06
CA ALA A 632 10.21 -6.58 52.90
C ALA A 632 9.86 -5.23 52.24
N PRO A 633 8.65 -4.68 52.49
CA PRO A 633 8.26 -3.38 51.97
C PRO A 633 9.20 -2.26 52.41
N ASP A 634 9.61 -1.41 51.48
CA ASP A 634 10.29 -0.18 51.88
C ASP A 634 9.27 0.82 52.46
N PRO A 635 9.66 1.62 53.48
CA PRO A 635 8.71 2.46 54.22
C PRO A 635 7.98 3.48 53.33
N THR A 636 8.64 3.99 52.30
CA THR A 636 8.12 5.04 51.42
C THR A 636 7.10 4.47 50.44
N GLY A 637 7.44 3.39 49.73
CA GLY A 637 6.55 2.71 48.80
C GLY A 637 5.36 2.07 49.50
N PHE A 638 5.58 1.46 50.67
CA PHE A 638 4.48 0.90 51.48
C PHE A 638 3.46 1.96 51.89
N ALA A 639 3.92 3.13 52.36
CA ALA A 639 3.04 4.23 52.74
C ALA A 639 2.30 4.84 51.54
N ALA A 640 2.92 4.83 50.35
CA ALA A 640 2.29 5.30 49.11
C ALA A 640 1.14 4.38 48.68
N TRP A 641 1.38 3.06 48.61
CA TRP A 641 0.37 2.07 48.21
C TRP A 641 -0.81 2.02 49.17
N THR A 642 -0.54 1.94 50.48
CA THR A 642 -1.61 1.88 51.49
C THR A 642 -2.46 3.15 51.54
N ARG A 643 -1.86 4.33 51.32
CA ARG A 643 -2.61 5.60 51.17
C ARG A 643 -3.46 5.63 49.90
N ALA A 644 -2.94 5.13 48.78
CA ALA A 644 -3.70 5.06 47.53
C ALA A 644 -4.93 4.14 47.65
N MET A 645 -4.78 3.00 48.32
CA MET A 645 -5.89 2.09 48.62
C MET A 645 -6.93 2.72 49.58
N ALA A 646 -6.47 3.42 50.62
CA ALA A 646 -7.36 4.16 51.52
C ALA A 646 -8.17 5.26 50.78
N ASN A 647 -7.63 5.77 49.67
CA ASN A 647 -8.28 6.75 48.78
C ASN A 647 -9.10 6.10 47.64
N GLY A 648 -9.35 4.79 47.69
CA GLY A 648 -10.25 4.10 46.75
C GLY A 648 -9.58 3.39 45.57
N MET A 649 -8.24 3.25 45.57
CA MET A 649 -7.57 2.40 44.57
C MET A 649 -7.92 0.93 44.80
N SER A 650 -8.34 0.24 43.74
CA SER A 650 -8.72 -1.16 43.79
C SER A 650 -7.52 -2.12 43.85
N ARG A 651 -7.75 -3.35 44.31
CA ARG A 651 -6.66 -4.34 44.49
C ARG A 651 -6.06 -4.77 43.16
N GLU A 652 -6.84 -4.88 42.10
CA GLU A 652 -6.35 -5.19 40.75
C GLU A 652 -5.40 -4.11 40.22
N ARG A 653 -5.67 -2.83 40.52
CA ARG A 653 -4.74 -1.75 40.17
C ARG A 653 -3.42 -1.81 40.93
N VAL A 654 -3.44 -2.27 42.17
CA VAL A 654 -2.22 -2.50 42.96
C VAL A 654 -1.46 -3.71 42.43
N VAL A 655 -2.14 -4.81 42.11
CA VAL A 655 -1.53 -6.00 41.45
C VAL A 655 -0.81 -5.58 40.18
N LEU A 656 -1.45 -4.81 39.30
CA LEU A 656 -0.85 -4.31 38.06
C LEU A 656 0.39 -3.44 38.32
N GLY A 657 0.32 -2.57 39.33
CA GLY A 657 1.45 -1.71 39.71
C GLY A 657 2.70 -2.49 40.12
N PHE A 658 2.52 -3.65 40.76
CA PHE A 658 3.62 -4.56 41.10
C PHE A 658 4.03 -5.45 39.94
N SER A 659 3.06 -6.09 39.26
CA SER A 659 3.33 -7.03 38.16
C SER A 659 3.99 -6.35 36.97
N GLU A 660 3.69 -5.08 36.72
CA GLU A 660 4.26 -4.31 35.62
C GLU A 660 5.37 -3.34 36.06
N SER A 661 5.85 -3.48 37.31
CA SER A 661 7.02 -2.73 37.77
C SER A 661 8.26 -3.07 36.95
N GLN A 662 9.13 -2.08 36.74
CA GLN A 662 10.36 -2.29 35.96
C GLN A 662 11.26 -3.39 36.55
N GLU A 663 11.30 -3.48 37.88
CA GLU A 663 12.07 -4.51 38.60
C GLU A 663 11.54 -5.91 38.32
N PHE A 664 10.22 -6.11 38.41
CA PHE A 664 9.62 -7.43 38.20
C PHE A 664 9.63 -7.89 36.76
N ARG A 665 9.44 -6.96 35.81
CA ARG A 665 9.64 -7.23 34.38
C ARG A 665 11.06 -7.72 34.11
N LYS A 666 12.07 -7.14 34.78
CA LYS A 666 13.47 -7.53 34.62
C LYS A 666 13.78 -8.91 35.21
N THR A 667 13.24 -9.25 36.38
CA THR A 667 13.52 -10.53 37.04
C THR A 667 12.80 -11.71 36.41
N THR A 668 11.62 -11.49 35.81
CA THR A 668 10.81 -12.54 35.17
C THR A 668 11.06 -12.70 33.67
N ALA A 669 11.77 -11.76 33.02
CA ALA A 669 12.02 -11.76 31.58
C ALA A 669 12.49 -13.12 31.00
N PRO A 670 13.46 -13.85 31.60
CA PRO A 670 13.92 -15.12 31.04
C PRO A 670 12.85 -16.23 31.08
N GLU A 671 12.00 -16.21 32.11
CA GLU A 671 11.00 -17.25 32.36
C GLU A 671 9.72 -17.00 31.53
N THR A 672 9.37 -15.72 31.36
CA THR A 672 8.31 -15.32 30.44
C THR A 672 8.67 -15.63 29.00
N LEU A 673 9.93 -15.46 28.63
CA LEU A 673 10.44 -15.77 27.29
C LEU A 673 10.37 -17.27 27.00
N GLY A 674 10.81 -18.10 27.96
CA GLY A 674 10.68 -19.56 27.85
C GLY A 674 9.23 -20.03 27.74
N ALA A 675 8.28 -19.35 28.40
CA ALA A 675 6.86 -19.66 28.30
C ALA A 675 6.21 -19.16 27.00
N SER A 676 6.63 -18.01 26.49
CA SER A 676 6.16 -17.39 25.24
C SER A 676 6.74 -18.01 23.97
N ARG A 677 7.81 -18.82 24.05
CA ARG A 677 8.41 -19.51 22.89
C ARG A 677 8.29 -21.04 22.98
N ALA A 678 7.65 -21.55 24.04
CA ALA A 678 7.54 -22.98 24.30
C ALA A 678 6.65 -23.64 23.23
N GLY A 679 7.28 -24.05 22.12
CA GLY A 679 6.58 -24.66 20.99
C GLY A 679 6.57 -23.82 19.71
N LEU A 680 7.51 -22.87 19.56
CA LEU A 680 7.82 -22.33 18.23
C LEU A 680 8.40 -23.44 17.35
N GLN A 681 7.88 -23.56 16.14
CA GLN A 681 8.28 -24.60 15.21
C GLN A 681 9.65 -24.33 14.59
N ALA A 682 9.97 -23.05 14.31
CA ALA A 682 11.23 -22.60 13.73
C ALA A 682 12.45 -22.96 14.61
N ASP A 683 12.30 -22.88 15.94
CA ASP A 683 13.35 -23.25 16.91
C ASP A 683 13.83 -24.71 16.75
N TRP A 684 13.01 -25.60 16.16
CA TRP A 684 13.34 -27.00 15.93
C TRP A 684 13.82 -27.33 14.51
N ALA A 685 13.83 -26.36 13.58
CA ALA A 685 14.17 -26.60 12.19
C ALA A 685 15.62 -27.12 12.03
N ASP A 686 16.56 -26.54 12.78
CA ASP A 686 17.97 -26.93 12.73
C ASP A 686 18.19 -28.34 13.30
N ASP A 687 17.55 -28.69 14.42
CA ASP A 687 17.59 -30.04 15.01
C ASP A 687 17.09 -31.10 14.03
N VAL A 688 15.94 -30.86 13.39
CA VAL A 688 15.38 -31.80 12.41
C VAL A 688 16.26 -31.89 11.16
N TYR A 689 16.75 -30.76 10.64
CA TYR A 689 17.67 -30.74 9.50
C TYR A 689 18.93 -31.56 9.79
N ARG A 690 19.52 -31.40 10.99
CA ARG A 690 20.67 -32.21 11.42
C ARG A 690 20.33 -33.69 11.56
N LEU A 691 19.15 -34.07 12.04
CA LEU A 691 18.74 -35.47 12.08
C LEU A 691 18.66 -36.09 10.67
N TYR A 692 18.11 -35.37 9.69
CA TYR A 692 18.12 -35.80 8.28
C TYR A 692 19.54 -35.94 7.73
N ARG A 693 20.40 -34.93 7.93
CA ARG A 693 21.79 -34.96 7.44
C ARG A 693 22.61 -36.06 8.11
N ALA A 694 22.49 -36.23 9.43
CA ALA A 694 23.24 -37.24 10.17
C ALA A 694 22.83 -38.67 9.78
N THR A 695 21.53 -38.91 9.66
CA THR A 695 21.02 -40.27 9.44
C THR A 695 20.87 -40.62 7.97
N LEU A 696 20.36 -39.72 7.14
CA LEU A 696 20.01 -40.00 5.74
C LEU A 696 21.00 -39.39 4.73
N ASP A 697 21.91 -38.51 5.18
CA ASP A 697 22.95 -37.90 4.34
C ASP A 697 22.38 -37.07 3.18
N ARG A 698 21.27 -36.39 3.46
CA ARG A 698 20.55 -35.51 2.53
C ARG A 698 19.76 -34.46 3.32
N PRO A 699 19.43 -33.31 2.72
CA PRO A 699 18.48 -32.39 3.32
C PRO A 699 17.06 -33.01 3.41
N PRO A 700 16.20 -32.49 4.31
CA PRO A 700 14.81 -32.90 4.40
C PRO A 700 14.01 -32.50 3.15
N GLU A 701 12.89 -33.19 2.92
CA GLU A 701 11.77 -32.65 2.14
C GLU A 701 11.01 -31.61 2.99
N ALA A 702 10.43 -30.59 2.36
CA ALA A 702 9.67 -29.53 3.06
C ALA A 702 8.60 -30.09 4.01
N ALA A 703 7.76 -31.01 3.52
CA ALA A 703 6.74 -31.67 4.35
C ALA A 703 7.33 -32.50 5.51
N GLY A 704 8.52 -33.07 5.32
CA GLY A 704 9.23 -33.83 6.34
C GLY A 704 9.77 -32.94 7.46
N LEU A 705 10.39 -31.82 7.08
CA LEU A 705 10.85 -30.81 8.04
C LEU A 705 9.67 -30.32 8.89
N LEU A 706 8.63 -29.79 8.25
CA LEU A 706 7.45 -29.22 8.92
C LEU A 706 6.79 -30.23 9.86
N HIS A 707 6.67 -31.49 9.45
CA HIS A 707 6.08 -32.52 10.28
C HIS A 707 6.87 -32.75 11.57
N TRP A 708 8.19 -32.97 11.48
CA TRP A 708 8.99 -33.28 12.65
C TRP A 708 9.18 -32.06 13.55
N SER A 709 9.43 -30.87 12.98
CA SER A 709 9.55 -29.64 13.76
C SER A 709 8.25 -29.32 14.49
N GLY A 710 7.09 -29.50 13.82
CA GLY A 710 5.78 -29.30 14.45
C GLY A 710 5.49 -30.28 15.59
N GLN A 711 5.90 -31.55 15.47
CA GLN A 711 5.77 -32.51 16.58
C GLN A 711 6.68 -32.15 17.77
N MET A 712 7.89 -31.66 17.50
CA MET A 712 8.82 -31.21 18.53
C MET A 712 8.32 -29.95 19.24
N ALA A 713 7.77 -29.01 18.47
CA ALA A 713 7.04 -27.86 18.99
C ALA A 713 5.85 -28.28 19.89
N ALA A 714 5.13 -29.34 19.52
CA ALA A 714 4.07 -29.93 20.33
C ALA A 714 4.55 -30.75 21.56
N GLY A 715 5.86 -30.74 21.85
CA GLY A 715 6.45 -31.38 23.03
C GLY A 715 7.11 -32.74 22.81
N MET A 716 7.28 -33.18 21.55
CA MET A 716 8.08 -34.37 21.25
C MET A 716 9.56 -34.13 21.62
N THR A 717 10.12 -35.02 22.43
CA THR A 717 11.54 -34.91 22.81
C THR A 717 12.48 -35.20 21.64
N PRO A 718 13.69 -34.60 21.59
CA PRO A 718 14.70 -34.91 20.57
C PRO A 718 15.04 -36.40 20.48
N LEU A 719 15.04 -37.12 21.61
CA LEU A 719 15.27 -38.57 21.62
C LEU A 719 14.13 -39.34 20.94
N ALA A 720 12.89 -38.90 21.10
CA ALA A 720 11.73 -39.51 20.43
C ALA A 720 11.74 -39.21 18.92
N ALA A 721 12.14 -38.00 18.52
CA ALA A 721 12.37 -37.67 17.11
C ALA A 721 13.47 -38.58 16.51
N ALA A 722 14.63 -38.69 17.17
CA ALA A 722 15.70 -39.59 16.75
C ALA A 722 15.24 -41.06 16.66
N ALA A 723 14.39 -41.51 17.59
CA ALA A 723 13.77 -42.84 17.52
C ALA A 723 12.87 -43.02 16.29
N GLY A 724 12.11 -41.99 15.91
CA GLY A 724 11.35 -41.96 14.67
C GLY A 724 12.21 -42.14 13.42
N PHE A 725 13.34 -41.43 13.34
CA PHE A 725 14.31 -41.60 12.25
C PHE A 725 14.91 -43.00 12.23
N VAL A 726 15.35 -43.52 13.39
CA VAL A 726 15.92 -44.87 13.50
C VAL A 726 14.91 -45.95 13.11
N ALA A 727 13.62 -45.77 13.46
CA ALA A 727 12.55 -46.68 13.08
C ALA A 727 12.12 -46.55 11.60
N SER A 728 12.53 -45.49 10.90
CA SER A 728 12.14 -45.25 9.52
C SER A 728 12.64 -46.34 8.56
N ARG A 729 11.87 -46.58 7.50
CA ARG A 729 12.25 -47.56 6.47
C ARG A 729 13.59 -47.21 5.82
N GLU A 730 13.84 -45.93 5.58
CA GLU A 730 15.07 -45.44 4.95
C GLU A 730 16.29 -45.72 5.83
N PHE A 731 16.18 -45.45 7.13
CA PHE A 731 17.22 -45.78 8.09
C PHE A 731 17.46 -47.28 8.19
N GLN A 732 16.41 -48.10 8.27
CA GLN A 732 16.55 -49.55 8.38
C GLN A 732 17.24 -50.17 7.15
N LEU A 733 17.00 -49.62 5.95
CA LEU A 733 17.69 -50.04 4.74
C LEU A 733 19.19 -49.70 4.77
N ARG A 734 19.57 -48.53 5.33
CA ARG A 734 20.97 -48.07 5.38
C ARG A 734 21.75 -48.67 6.56
N TYR A 735 21.12 -48.82 7.72
CA TYR A 735 21.80 -49.20 8.99
C TYR A 735 21.29 -50.49 9.64
N GLY A 736 20.13 -51.03 9.25
CA GLY A 736 19.49 -52.14 9.98
C GLY A 736 20.35 -53.40 10.04
N ALA A 737 21.10 -53.71 8.98
CA ALA A 737 22.01 -54.86 8.93
C ALA A 737 23.44 -54.56 9.43
N THR A 738 23.74 -53.33 9.85
CA THR A 738 25.10 -52.95 10.25
C THR A 738 25.44 -53.44 11.66
N THR A 739 26.68 -53.86 11.86
CA THR A 739 27.27 -54.02 13.21
C THR A 739 27.43 -52.66 13.88
N ASP A 740 27.55 -52.62 15.21
CA ASP A 740 27.71 -51.34 15.93
C ASP A 740 28.96 -50.57 15.49
N ALA A 741 30.03 -51.28 15.16
CA ALA A 741 31.25 -50.71 14.57
C ALA A 741 30.98 -50.05 13.20
N GLN A 742 30.24 -50.73 12.32
CA GLN A 742 29.87 -50.19 11.00
C GLN A 742 28.90 -49.02 11.13
N PHE A 743 27.94 -49.09 12.05
CA PHE A 743 26.99 -48.03 12.36
C PHE A 743 27.69 -46.74 12.79
N VAL A 744 28.58 -46.82 13.79
CA VAL A 744 29.35 -45.66 14.27
C VAL A 744 30.24 -45.10 13.15
N THR A 745 30.85 -45.97 12.34
CA THR A 745 31.70 -45.54 11.20
C THR A 745 30.90 -44.74 10.17
N LEU A 746 29.70 -45.18 9.82
CA LEU A 746 28.84 -44.47 8.88
C LEU A 746 28.38 -43.11 9.42
N LEU A 747 28.08 -43.00 10.71
CA LEU A 747 27.76 -41.70 11.32
C LEU A 747 28.95 -40.74 11.27
N TYR A 748 30.17 -41.20 11.55
CA TYR A 748 31.38 -40.38 11.38
C TYR A 748 31.52 -39.84 9.95
N ASN A 749 31.28 -40.69 8.95
CA ASN A 749 31.35 -40.28 7.55
C ASN A 749 30.26 -39.25 7.22
N ASN A 750 28.99 -39.49 7.58
CA ASN A 750 27.91 -38.57 7.23
C ASN A 750 27.97 -37.23 8.00
N VAL A 751 28.39 -37.26 9.27
CA VAL A 751 28.31 -36.11 10.18
C VAL A 751 29.59 -35.29 10.16
N LEU A 752 30.75 -35.94 10.04
CA LEU A 752 32.06 -35.30 10.21
C LEU A 752 32.93 -35.40 8.96
N ASP A 753 32.43 -36.03 7.88
CA ASP A 753 33.14 -36.25 6.61
C ASP A 753 34.56 -36.81 6.78
N ARG A 754 34.72 -37.71 7.76
CA ARG A 754 36.02 -38.30 8.11
C ARG A 754 35.89 -39.68 8.71
N ALA A 755 36.99 -40.44 8.65
CA ALA A 755 37.09 -41.70 9.37
C ALA A 755 37.02 -41.48 10.91
N PRO A 756 36.49 -42.46 11.67
CA PRO A 756 36.44 -42.37 13.12
C PRO A 756 37.82 -42.20 13.75
N ASP A 757 37.98 -41.25 14.66
CA ASP A 757 39.17 -41.22 15.50
C ASP A 757 39.14 -42.38 16.51
N PRO A 758 40.30 -42.98 16.87
CA PRO A 758 40.32 -44.20 17.68
C PRO A 758 39.66 -44.04 19.05
N THR A 759 39.75 -42.85 19.65
CA THR A 759 39.24 -42.57 21.00
C THR A 759 37.72 -42.40 20.98
N GLY A 760 37.19 -41.59 20.07
CA GLY A 760 35.76 -41.39 19.89
C GLY A 760 35.06 -42.67 19.43
N PHE A 761 35.64 -43.41 18.50
CA PHE A 761 35.13 -44.70 18.05
C PHE A 761 35.01 -45.72 19.19
N ALA A 762 36.06 -45.86 20.01
CA ALA A 762 36.05 -46.75 21.17
C ALA A 762 35.05 -46.30 22.25
N THR A 763 34.78 -45.00 22.34
CA THR A 763 33.83 -44.44 23.31
C THR A 763 32.39 -44.78 22.92
N TRP A 764 32.01 -44.51 21.67
CA TRP A 764 30.67 -44.83 21.16
C TRP A 764 30.39 -46.33 21.12
N THR A 765 31.32 -47.15 20.60
CA THR A 765 31.11 -48.60 20.52
C THR A 765 31.03 -49.26 21.90
N ARG A 766 31.80 -48.79 22.89
CA ARG A 766 31.68 -49.25 24.27
C ARG A 766 30.36 -48.80 24.92
N ALA A 767 29.91 -47.59 24.63
CA ALA A 767 28.63 -47.10 25.16
C ALA A 767 27.46 -47.96 24.65
N ILE A 768 27.46 -48.32 23.36
CA ILE A 768 26.45 -49.23 22.79
C ILE A 768 26.54 -50.61 23.43
N ALA A 769 27.74 -51.17 23.56
CA ALA A 769 27.95 -52.47 24.22
C ALA A 769 27.47 -52.48 25.69
N ASN A 770 27.47 -51.33 26.36
CA ASN A 770 26.97 -51.13 27.72
C ASN A 770 25.47 -50.76 27.78
N GLY A 771 24.73 -50.90 26.67
CA GLY A 771 23.28 -50.73 26.62
C GLY A 771 22.79 -49.35 26.16
N MET A 772 23.66 -48.48 25.64
CA MET A 772 23.21 -47.25 24.97
C MET A 772 22.51 -47.60 23.65
N SER A 773 21.33 -47.03 23.45
CA SER A 773 20.54 -47.28 22.24
C SER A 773 21.10 -46.50 21.04
N ARG A 774 20.83 -46.97 19.81
CA ARG A 774 21.33 -46.31 18.59
C ARG A 774 20.75 -44.91 18.40
N GLU A 775 19.54 -44.66 18.89
CA GLU A 775 18.88 -43.35 18.91
C GLU A 775 19.69 -42.32 19.70
N ARG A 776 20.23 -42.71 20.87
CA ARG A 776 21.09 -41.84 21.67
C ARG A 776 22.41 -41.54 20.98
N VAL A 777 22.94 -42.49 20.21
CA VAL A 777 24.16 -42.28 19.42
C VAL A 777 23.88 -41.31 18.27
N VAL A 778 22.80 -41.50 17.51
CA VAL A 778 22.37 -40.55 16.46
C VAL A 778 22.27 -39.14 17.02
N LEU A 779 21.55 -38.97 18.14
CA LEU A 779 21.38 -37.67 18.77
C LEU A 779 22.72 -37.07 19.24
N GLY A 780 23.62 -37.89 19.77
CA GLY A 780 24.95 -37.44 20.19
C GLY A 780 25.82 -36.91 19.04
N PHE A 781 25.69 -37.50 17.85
CA PHE A 781 26.37 -37.00 16.65
C PHE A 781 25.68 -35.76 16.06
N SER A 782 24.34 -35.79 15.93
CA SER A 782 23.58 -34.66 15.37
C SER A 782 23.77 -33.39 16.19
N GLU A 783 23.91 -33.52 17.52
CA GLU A 783 24.06 -32.38 18.43
C GLU A 783 25.51 -32.01 18.73
N SER A 784 26.47 -32.59 18.02
CA SER A 784 27.89 -32.22 18.18
C SER A 784 28.15 -30.77 17.74
N GLN A 785 29.04 -30.07 18.44
CA GLN A 785 29.37 -28.67 18.13
C GLN A 785 29.94 -28.50 16.72
N GLU A 786 30.72 -29.49 16.26
CA GLU A 786 31.30 -29.51 14.92
C GLU A 786 30.18 -29.57 13.87
N PHE A 787 29.22 -30.47 14.04
CA PHE A 787 28.16 -30.65 13.06
C PHE A 787 27.23 -29.45 12.97
N ARG A 788 26.79 -28.92 14.12
CA ARG A 788 26.00 -27.68 14.21
C ARG A 788 26.65 -26.54 13.42
N LYS A 789 27.97 -26.39 13.54
CA LYS A 789 28.72 -25.36 12.81
C LYS A 789 28.76 -25.62 11.30
N THR A 790 28.94 -26.87 10.88
CA THR A 790 29.04 -27.22 9.46
C THR A 790 27.70 -27.23 8.72
N THR A 791 26.59 -27.44 9.42
CA THR A 791 25.25 -27.49 8.81
C THR A 791 24.53 -26.15 8.76
N ALA A 792 24.93 -25.18 9.59
CA ALA A 792 24.23 -23.90 9.72
C ALA A 792 24.01 -23.17 8.39
N ALA A 793 25.08 -22.93 7.61
CA ALA A 793 24.95 -22.24 6.32
C ALA A 793 24.09 -23.03 5.31
N ALA A 794 24.24 -24.35 5.27
CA ALA A 794 23.47 -25.21 4.38
C ALA A 794 21.98 -25.28 4.76
N LEU A 795 21.64 -25.12 6.04
CA LEU A 795 20.27 -24.95 6.49
C LEU A 795 19.71 -23.60 6.03
N THR A 796 20.45 -22.50 6.26
CA THR A 796 20.03 -21.16 5.82
C THR A 796 19.74 -21.11 4.32
N ASP A 797 20.63 -21.65 3.49
CA ASP A 797 20.44 -21.72 2.04
C ASP A 797 19.23 -22.60 1.66
N TRP A 798 19.01 -23.68 2.40
CA TRP A 798 17.89 -24.58 2.15
C TRP A 798 16.54 -23.94 2.55
N MET A 799 16.46 -23.27 3.70
CA MET A 799 15.24 -22.57 4.15
C MET A 799 14.80 -21.55 3.11
N ARG A 800 15.73 -20.69 2.68
CA ARG A 800 15.52 -19.64 1.65
C ARG A 800 15.16 -20.17 0.26
N ALA A 801 15.45 -21.43 -0.03
CA ALA A 801 15.22 -22.00 -1.35
C ALA A 801 13.93 -22.81 -1.45
N PHE A 802 13.46 -23.38 -0.34
CA PHE A 802 12.47 -24.46 -0.37
C PHE A 802 11.23 -24.24 0.50
N LEU A 803 11.29 -23.32 1.46
CA LEU A 803 10.09 -22.91 2.19
C LEU A 803 9.47 -21.67 1.57
N PRO A 804 8.18 -21.43 1.82
CA PRO A 804 7.61 -20.13 1.57
C PRO A 804 8.31 -19.08 2.45
N ASP A 805 8.43 -17.89 1.88
CA ASP A 805 9.06 -16.73 2.48
C ASP A 805 7.95 -15.68 2.56
N ASP A 806 7.54 -15.31 3.76
CA ASP A 806 6.52 -14.29 3.98
C ASP A 806 7.19 -12.91 4.06
N GLN A 807 6.51 -11.89 3.54
CA GLN A 807 6.93 -10.50 3.58
C GLN A 807 6.05 -9.75 4.57
N LEU A 808 6.63 -9.34 5.70
CA LEU A 808 5.91 -8.66 6.77
C LEU A 808 6.37 -7.20 6.84
N SER A 809 5.49 -6.29 6.44
CA SER A 809 5.78 -4.85 6.37
C SER A 809 5.41 -4.16 7.67
N VAL A 810 6.36 -3.43 8.24
CA VAL A 810 6.11 -2.49 9.33
C VAL A 810 5.21 -1.36 8.81
N SER A 811 4.29 -0.91 9.64
CA SER A 811 3.31 0.10 9.30
C SER A 811 3.10 1.09 10.46
N PRO A 812 2.49 2.29 10.26
CA PRO A 812 2.46 3.30 11.32
C PRO A 812 1.77 2.88 12.62
N GLY A 813 2.51 2.93 13.72
CA GLY A 813 2.02 2.56 15.04
C GLY A 813 3.03 1.72 15.80
N ALA A 814 2.59 0.66 16.49
CA ALA A 814 3.47 -0.19 17.29
C ALA A 814 3.23 -1.68 17.05
N ASP A 815 3.55 -2.10 15.83
CA ASP A 815 3.30 -3.46 15.33
C ASP A 815 4.18 -4.53 16.01
N LEU A 816 3.62 -5.72 16.18
CA LEU A 816 4.33 -6.94 16.50
C LEU A 816 4.28 -7.88 15.30
N LEU A 817 5.45 -8.15 14.71
CA LEU A 817 5.60 -8.96 13.51
C LEU A 817 6.25 -10.30 13.84
N MET A 818 5.75 -11.35 13.19
CA MET A 818 6.23 -12.71 13.34
C MET A 818 6.20 -13.50 12.03
N GLY A 819 7.34 -13.96 11.55
CA GLY A 819 7.44 -14.74 10.32
C GLY A 819 6.85 -16.16 10.44
N GLY A 820 7.24 -16.89 11.48
CA GLY A 820 6.93 -18.31 11.63
C GLY A 820 8.04 -19.21 11.08
N ILE A 821 7.70 -20.30 10.38
CA ILE A 821 8.71 -21.21 9.79
C ILE A 821 8.89 -20.94 8.30
N GLY A 822 9.96 -20.25 7.95
CA GLY A 822 10.26 -19.83 6.57
C GLY A 822 11.49 -18.95 6.56
N ALA A 823 11.93 -18.46 5.40
CA ALA A 823 12.92 -17.39 5.36
C ALA A 823 12.23 -16.04 5.14
N ASP A 824 11.67 -15.52 6.23
CA ASP A 824 10.75 -14.40 6.18
C ASP A 824 11.50 -13.07 6.04
N SER A 825 10.82 -12.08 5.47
CA SER A 825 11.38 -10.76 5.20
C SER A 825 10.62 -9.68 5.95
N PHE A 826 11.27 -9.05 6.92
CA PHE A 826 10.73 -7.92 7.66
C PHE A 826 11.07 -6.61 6.93
N VAL A 827 10.06 -5.96 6.37
CA VAL A 827 10.24 -4.75 5.54
C VAL A 827 10.06 -3.49 6.38
N LEU A 828 11.10 -2.65 6.40
CA LEU A 828 11.12 -1.40 7.15
C LEU A 828 11.18 -0.21 6.18
N ALA A 829 10.50 0.87 6.53
CA ALA A 829 10.58 2.14 5.81
C ALA A 829 10.78 3.33 6.76
N PRO A 830 11.39 4.44 6.30
CA PRO A 830 11.50 5.67 7.06
C PRO A 830 10.15 6.23 7.55
N GLY A 831 10.14 6.85 8.74
CA GLY A 831 9.01 7.64 9.24
C GLY A 831 7.78 6.86 9.73
N LEU A 832 7.91 5.56 9.97
CA LEU A 832 6.79 4.71 10.45
C LEU A 832 6.52 4.81 11.96
N GLY A 833 7.37 5.51 12.72
CA GLY A 833 7.20 5.67 14.15
C GLY A 833 7.98 4.65 14.97
N SER A 834 7.65 4.55 16.26
CA SER A 834 8.43 3.81 17.24
C SER A 834 7.57 2.84 18.03
N GLY A 835 8.14 1.71 18.42
CA GLY A 835 7.46 0.71 19.25
C GLY A 835 7.30 -0.64 18.57
N HIS A 836 7.68 -0.75 17.29
CA HIS A 836 7.62 -1.98 16.54
C HIS A 836 8.53 -3.06 17.12
N ARG A 837 8.10 -4.31 17.01
CA ARG A 837 8.78 -5.48 17.55
C ARG A 837 8.75 -6.62 16.56
N VAL A 838 9.89 -7.27 16.39
CA VAL A 838 10.01 -8.57 15.70
C VAL A 838 10.36 -9.60 16.77
N ALA A 839 9.59 -10.69 16.88
CA ALA A 839 9.70 -11.63 18.00
C ALA A 839 10.40 -12.96 17.67
N ASP A 840 10.55 -13.30 16.39
CA ASP A 840 11.02 -14.58 15.87
C ASP A 840 11.99 -14.37 14.70
N LEU A 841 13.01 -13.53 14.89
CA LEU A 841 14.04 -13.36 13.87
C LEU A 841 15.01 -14.54 13.90
N GLU A 842 15.04 -15.33 12.82
CA GLU A 842 15.97 -16.43 12.62
C GLU A 842 17.14 -16.09 11.68
N PRO A 843 18.23 -16.88 11.68
CA PRO A 843 19.41 -16.61 10.83
C PRO A 843 19.13 -16.67 9.33
N TRP A 844 18.04 -17.31 8.91
CA TRP A 844 17.64 -17.42 7.51
C TRP A 844 16.75 -16.26 7.04
N ASP A 845 16.19 -15.49 7.96
CA ASP A 845 15.35 -14.33 7.65
C ASP A 845 16.13 -13.18 7.03
N ARG A 846 15.37 -12.21 6.52
CA ARG A 846 15.84 -10.97 5.93
C ARG A 846 15.25 -9.78 6.66
N ILE A 847 16.05 -8.73 6.78
CA ILE A 847 15.61 -7.39 7.17
C ILE A 847 15.77 -6.52 5.93
N ASP A 848 14.67 -6.05 5.37
CA ASP A 848 14.67 -5.20 4.19
C ASP A 848 14.76 -3.73 4.59
N LEU A 849 15.88 -3.11 4.23
CA LEU A 849 16.23 -1.71 4.47
C LEU A 849 16.45 -0.94 3.16
N THR A 850 16.00 -1.49 2.02
CA THR A 850 16.19 -0.87 0.69
C THR A 850 15.59 0.54 0.62
N ALA A 851 14.53 0.81 1.39
CA ALA A 851 13.90 2.13 1.48
C ALA A 851 14.74 3.23 2.16
N PHE A 852 15.83 2.89 2.86
CA PHE A 852 16.67 3.84 3.60
C PHE A 852 17.80 4.46 2.77
N GLY A 853 18.10 3.86 1.60
CA GLY A 853 19.16 4.35 0.70
C GLY A 853 20.57 4.22 1.27
N TYR A 854 20.84 3.21 2.10
CA TYR A 854 22.19 2.95 2.60
C TYR A 854 23.13 2.53 1.46
N ALA A 855 24.42 2.85 1.59
CA ALA A 855 25.42 2.47 0.59
C ALA A 855 25.86 0.99 0.71
N ASP A 856 25.84 0.45 1.94
CA ASP A 856 26.24 -0.92 2.27
C ASP A 856 25.69 -1.35 3.65
N ALA A 857 25.89 -2.63 3.99
CA ALA A 857 25.46 -3.22 5.25
C ALA A 857 26.14 -2.62 6.49
N ALA A 858 27.36 -2.11 6.35
CA ALA A 858 28.06 -1.51 7.47
C ALA A 858 27.41 -0.17 7.87
N ALA A 859 26.93 0.60 6.90
CA ALA A 859 26.16 1.83 7.15
C ALA A 859 24.87 1.52 7.93
N ALA A 860 24.10 0.52 7.51
CA ALA A 860 22.88 0.11 8.21
C ALA A 860 23.15 -0.41 9.64
N LEU A 861 24.16 -1.26 9.82
CA LEU A 861 24.52 -1.83 11.12
C LEU A 861 24.99 -0.78 12.15
N ALA A 862 25.43 0.41 11.70
CA ALA A 862 25.79 1.51 12.60
C ALA A 862 24.60 2.05 13.40
N HIS A 863 23.36 1.78 12.94
CA HIS A 863 22.12 2.17 13.60
C HIS A 863 21.55 1.08 14.52
N VAL A 864 22.28 -0.03 14.70
CA VAL A 864 21.90 -1.17 15.52
C VAL A 864 22.54 -1.04 16.92
N THR A 865 21.72 -1.09 17.96
CA THR A 865 22.15 -0.94 19.36
C THR A 865 21.55 -2.01 20.26
N THR A 866 22.18 -2.28 21.40
CA THR A 866 21.65 -3.22 22.41
C THR A 866 20.71 -2.50 23.36
N THR A 867 19.59 -3.14 23.69
CA THR A 867 18.65 -2.70 24.72
C THR A 867 18.37 -3.82 25.71
N ALA A 868 17.63 -3.52 26.78
CA ALA A 868 17.19 -4.53 27.74
C ALA A 868 16.18 -5.54 27.15
N ALA A 869 15.55 -5.21 26.01
CA ALA A 869 14.53 -6.03 25.35
C ALA A 869 15.05 -6.79 24.12
N GLY A 870 16.35 -6.67 23.79
CA GLY A 870 16.97 -7.25 22.60
C GLY A 870 17.78 -6.23 21.81
N THR A 871 17.77 -6.36 20.48
CA THR A 871 18.49 -5.48 19.57
C THR A 871 17.57 -4.44 18.96
N LEU A 872 17.94 -3.16 19.05
CA LEU A 872 17.18 -2.05 18.50
C LEU A 872 17.85 -1.53 17.24
N PHE A 873 17.12 -1.53 16.13
CA PHE A 873 17.44 -0.70 14.97
C PHE A 873 16.66 0.61 15.07
N SER A 874 17.33 1.75 14.92
CA SER A 874 16.65 3.05 14.87
C SER A 874 17.35 4.04 13.94
N ASP A 875 16.64 4.45 12.90
CA ASP A 875 17.09 5.47 11.96
C ASP A 875 15.88 6.14 11.26
N GLN A 876 16.08 7.35 10.73
CA GLN A 876 15.12 8.06 9.86
C GLN A 876 13.65 8.04 10.36
N GLY A 877 13.44 8.16 11.67
CA GLY A 877 12.11 8.24 12.28
C GLY A 877 11.36 6.91 12.42
N VAL A 878 12.05 5.77 12.29
CA VAL A 878 11.53 4.45 12.66
C VAL A 878 12.41 3.77 13.71
N SER A 879 11.79 2.97 14.60
CA SER A 879 12.53 2.14 15.55
C SER A 879 11.90 0.75 15.71
N VAL A 880 12.69 -0.30 15.49
CA VAL A 880 12.25 -1.70 15.58
C VAL A 880 13.12 -2.45 16.58
N THR A 881 12.48 -3.11 17.54
CA THR A 881 13.16 -3.99 18.49
C THR A 881 13.06 -5.45 18.03
N PHE A 882 14.20 -6.04 17.67
CA PHE A 882 14.35 -7.48 17.49
C PHE A 882 14.48 -8.12 18.87
N CYS A 883 13.39 -8.72 19.32
CA CYS A 883 13.24 -9.20 20.69
C CYS A 883 14.24 -10.31 20.97
N ASP A 884 15.01 -10.15 22.06
CA ASP A 884 15.97 -11.16 22.55
C ASP A 884 17.05 -11.63 21.56
N ILE A 885 17.21 -10.89 20.45
CA ILE A 885 18.31 -11.06 19.51
C ILE A 885 19.53 -10.29 20.02
N ALA A 886 20.70 -10.93 20.02
CA ALA A 886 21.96 -10.25 20.28
C ALA A 886 22.38 -9.44 19.03
N PRO A 887 23.00 -8.26 19.16
CA PRO A 887 23.37 -7.47 17.99
C PRO A 887 24.31 -8.20 17.04
N SER A 888 25.15 -9.09 17.57
CA SER A 888 26.05 -9.93 16.77
C SER A 888 25.33 -10.97 15.90
N SER A 889 24.06 -11.25 16.17
CA SER A 889 23.25 -12.18 15.38
C SER A 889 22.66 -11.51 14.14
N ILE A 890 22.55 -10.18 14.10
CA ILE A 890 22.16 -9.45 12.90
C ILE A 890 23.40 -9.28 12.02
N THR A 891 23.49 -10.09 10.96
CA THR A 891 24.65 -10.11 10.06
C THR A 891 24.38 -9.32 8.78
N ALA A 892 25.43 -8.95 8.06
CA ALA A 892 25.32 -8.29 6.76
C ALA A 892 24.53 -9.13 5.73
N GLU A 893 24.54 -10.46 5.86
CA GLU A 893 23.80 -11.38 4.99
C GLU A 893 22.29 -11.38 5.27
N MET A 894 21.84 -10.83 6.40
CA MET A 894 20.41 -10.67 6.70
C MET A 894 19.86 -9.37 6.11
N LEU A 895 20.71 -8.38 5.84
CA LEU A 895 20.26 -7.06 5.38
C LEU A 895 20.09 -7.02 3.86
N LEU A 896 18.92 -6.61 3.39
CA LEU A 896 18.69 -6.17 2.01
C LEU A 896 18.82 -4.66 1.97
N ILE A 897 19.67 -4.13 1.09
CA ILE A 897 20.04 -2.71 1.01
C ILE A 897 19.99 -2.21 -0.41
#